data_AF-A0A5A7PFP2-F1
#
_entry.id   AF-A0A5A7PFP2-F1
#
_cell.length_a   1.000
_cell.length_b   1.000
_cell.length_c   1.000
_cell.angle_alpha   90.00
_cell.angle_beta   90.00
_cell.angle_gamma   90.00
#
_symmetry.space_group_name_H-M   'P 1'
#
loop_
_entity.id
_entity.type
_entity.pdbx_description
1 polymer ?
#
loop_
_entity_poly.entity_id
_entity_poly.type
_entity_poly.pdbx_seq_one_letter_code
_entity_poly.pdbx_strand_id
1 'polypeptide(L)'
;MISTLRTYFGFSNFRPYQKAIVENILRGKDCLVVMTTGGGKSLCYQVPPLITKKTAVVISPLISLMQDQVMALKQRGIRAENLSSAQSDSNVYANAEHGRYDILYMTPEKACMLAASFWSRLQDSGICLLAVDEAHCISEWGHNFRVEYKQLDKLRDVLLDVPFVGLTATATEKVRDDITKSLKMKIPHVTIGSFDRPNLFYSVKSFDRGNAFMNELVKEISTCIDKGGSTIIYCTTVKDVEEIFRSLKEARIEAGMYHGQMSNKAREDSHRSFSRDDFYVMVATIAFGMGIDKSNIRHVIHYGCPKSMESYYQESGRCGRDGIPSFCKLYYTRSDFAKADFYCAEAQTPEQRKAIMESYVSAQRYCMLTTCRRKFLLEYFGEKYSSDSCGTCDNCTNSKKESDLSREAFLLMACIQSCGGHWGLNLPVDVLRGSRSKKIVDANLDKLPFHGLGKDMPANWWKALAYQLISQGYLSVHRHFPLQAKTELDICSLCTRVGPKGMEFLNSCSPDYQPPLYLILTPELEIDNKSKVAVGYGVVNGLSQVEDQLYKLLVEERRKLARNHGIAPYALCGDQTLRGITSLRPSTLAKLANVDGVNQYFLTKYGDFFVQVIRKLSKELGLSLDGEQIRYIRFCCLIS
;
A
#
# COMPACT_ATOMS: atom_id res chain seq x y z
N MET A 1 30.04 -9.48 3.46
CA MET A 1 28.68 -9.09 3.03
C MET A 1 27.75 -10.28 2.88
N ILE A 2 27.96 -11.19 1.90
CA ILE A 2 27.07 -12.35 1.69
C ILE A 2 27.07 -13.29 2.90
N SER A 3 28.23 -13.53 3.51
CA SER A 3 28.34 -14.31 4.76
C SER A 3 27.44 -13.74 5.87
N THR A 4 27.53 -12.44 6.13
CA THR A 4 26.68 -11.73 7.11
C THR A 4 25.19 -11.87 6.78
N LEU A 5 24.82 -11.70 5.51
CA LEU A 5 23.43 -11.85 5.06
C LEU A 5 22.90 -13.26 5.35
N ARG A 6 23.69 -14.30 5.03
CA ARG A 6 23.33 -15.69 5.27
C ARG A 6 23.27 -16.01 6.77
N THR A 7 24.25 -15.60 7.55
CA THR A 7 24.33 -15.91 8.99
C THR A 7 23.16 -15.32 9.78
N TYR A 8 22.88 -14.02 9.60
CA TYR A 8 21.90 -13.31 10.43
C TYR A 8 20.49 -13.31 9.84
N PHE A 9 20.35 -13.31 8.51
CA PHE A 9 19.04 -13.21 7.85
C PHE A 9 18.65 -14.48 7.08
N GLY A 10 19.57 -15.42 6.89
CA GLY A 10 19.29 -16.67 6.18
C GLY A 10 19.15 -16.51 4.66
N PHE A 11 19.43 -15.34 4.09
CA PHE A 11 19.28 -15.11 2.65
C PHE A 11 20.56 -15.45 1.88
N SER A 12 20.38 -16.16 0.77
CA SER A 12 21.49 -16.59 -0.09
C SER A 12 22.06 -15.45 -0.93
N ASN A 13 21.20 -14.50 -1.34
CA ASN A 13 21.55 -13.39 -2.23
C ASN A 13 20.82 -12.10 -1.84
N PHE A 14 21.43 -10.96 -2.17
CA PHE A 14 20.75 -9.67 -2.11
C PHE A 14 19.69 -9.57 -3.21
N ARG A 15 18.61 -8.85 -2.92
CA ARG A 15 17.65 -8.40 -3.94
C ARG A 15 18.30 -7.30 -4.81
N PRO A 16 17.72 -6.99 -5.98
CA PRO A 16 18.19 -5.88 -6.80
C PRO A 16 18.39 -4.61 -5.97
N TYR A 17 19.41 -3.82 -6.32
CA TYR A 17 19.82 -2.57 -5.68
C TYR A 17 20.42 -2.67 -4.27
N GLN A 18 19.98 -3.62 -3.44
CA GLN A 18 20.40 -3.71 -2.02
C GLN A 18 21.92 -3.79 -1.85
N LYS A 19 22.61 -4.62 -2.64
CA LYS A 19 24.07 -4.79 -2.55
C LYS A 19 24.80 -3.46 -2.82
N ALA A 20 24.41 -2.77 -3.88
CA ALA A 20 25.01 -1.49 -4.27
C ALA A 20 24.77 -0.41 -3.19
N ILE A 21 23.57 -0.35 -2.61
CA ILE A 21 23.26 0.57 -1.52
C ILE A 21 24.16 0.28 -0.31
N VAL A 22 24.24 -0.97 0.14
CA VAL A 22 25.07 -1.38 1.29
C VAL A 22 26.54 -1.06 1.03
N GLU A 23 27.07 -1.30 -0.17
CA GLU A 23 28.45 -0.97 -0.54
C GLU A 23 28.72 0.53 -0.48
N ASN A 24 27.80 1.38 -0.92
CA ASN A 24 27.95 2.83 -0.84
C ASN A 24 27.92 3.33 0.62
N ILE A 25 27.03 2.78 1.45
CA ILE A 25 26.98 3.08 2.88
C ILE A 25 28.29 2.69 3.57
N LEU A 26 28.82 1.50 3.29
CA LEU A 26 30.10 1.03 3.84
C LEU A 26 31.30 1.87 3.39
N ARG A 27 31.18 2.57 2.25
CA ARG A 27 32.17 3.55 1.77
C ARG A 27 32.00 4.94 2.40
N GLY A 28 31.08 5.11 3.35
CA GLY A 28 30.80 6.39 4.00
C GLY A 28 30.02 7.39 3.15
N LYS A 29 29.33 6.93 2.09
CA LYS A 29 28.53 7.83 1.24
C LYS A 29 27.11 7.98 1.77
N ASP A 30 26.60 9.21 1.77
CA ASP A 30 25.18 9.47 1.97
C ASP A 30 24.36 8.78 0.86
N CYS A 31 23.17 8.29 1.21
CA CYS A 31 22.33 7.54 0.28
C CYS A 31 20.86 7.96 0.41
N LEU A 32 20.18 8.10 -0.72
CA LEU A 32 18.73 8.24 -0.77
C LEU A 32 18.15 7.01 -1.48
N VAL A 33 17.36 6.22 -0.75
CA VAL A 33 16.83 4.94 -1.18
C VAL A 33 15.31 5.02 -1.33
N VAL A 34 14.82 4.96 -2.56
CA VAL A 34 13.40 4.87 -2.87
C VAL A 34 13.11 3.48 -3.41
N MET A 35 12.48 2.64 -2.61
CA MET A 35 12.15 1.25 -2.97
C MET A 35 10.79 0.87 -2.39
N THR A 36 10.05 0.01 -3.09
CA THR A 36 8.70 -0.42 -2.69
C THR A 36 8.59 -0.96 -1.28
N THR A 37 7.36 -0.94 -0.74
CA THR A 37 7.04 -1.74 0.44
C THR A 37 7.34 -3.21 0.14
N GLY A 38 7.97 -3.89 1.10
CA GLY A 38 8.43 -5.27 0.89
C GLY A 38 9.66 -5.40 -0.01
N GLY A 39 10.20 -4.33 -0.61
CA GLY A 39 11.44 -4.36 -1.42
C GLY A 39 12.72 -4.68 -0.63
N GLY A 40 12.64 -4.72 0.70
CA GLY A 40 13.76 -5.05 1.59
C GLY A 40 14.64 -3.85 1.95
N LYS A 41 14.03 -2.66 2.10
CA LYS A 41 14.72 -1.43 2.54
C LYS A 41 15.49 -1.61 3.84
N SER A 42 14.90 -2.29 4.82
CA SER A 42 15.51 -2.47 6.14
C SER A 42 16.87 -3.15 6.10
N LEU A 43 17.09 -4.11 5.20
CA LEU A 43 18.39 -4.75 5.02
C LEU A 43 19.50 -3.77 4.62
N CYS A 44 19.16 -2.67 3.94
CA CYS A 44 20.13 -1.67 3.52
C CYS A 44 20.80 -0.97 4.71
N TYR A 45 20.09 -0.78 5.82
CA TYR A 45 20.65 -0.20 7.05
C TYR A 45 20.93 -1.25 8.15
N GLN A 46 20.32 -2.44 8.10
CA GLN A 46 20.54 -3.50 9.10
C GLN A 46 21.82 -4.32 8.85
N VAL A 47 22.27 -4.46 7.59
CA VAL A 47 23.48 -5.22 7.25
C VAL A 47 24.79 -4.49 7.58
N PRO A 48 24.97 -3.19 7.27
CA PRO A 48 26.21 -2.46 7.57
C PRO A 48 26.75 -2.60 9.00
N PRO A 49 25.98 -2.40 10.09
CA PRO A 49 26.50 -2.48 11.46
C PRO A 49 27.06 -3.86 11.82
N LEU A 50 26.51 -4.92 11.22
CA LEU A 50 26.96 -6.29 11.46
C LEU A 50 28.31 -6.59 10.79
N ILE A 51 28.70 -5.80 9.79
CA ILE A 51 29.98 -5.88 9.08
C ILE A 51 31.00 -4.99 9.77
N THR A 52 30.65 -3.73 10.04
CA THR A 52 31.55 -2.73 10.62
C THR A 52 31.78 -2.94 12.11
N LYS A 53 30.90 -3.69 12.79
CA LYS A 53 30.85 -3.84 14.26
C LYS A 53 30.68 -2.52 15.00
N LYS A 54 30.13 -1.52 14.31
CA LYS A 54 29.76 -0.20 14.83
C LYS A 54 28.24 -0.06 14.85
N THR A 55 27.72 0.79 15.72
CA THR A 55 26.27 0.99 15.87
C THR A 55 25.67 1.67 14.63
N ALA A 56 24.51 1.20 14.17
CA ALA A 56 23.64 1.95 13.27
C ALA A 56 22.53 2.63 14.07
N VAL A 57 22.33 3.92 13.87
CA VAL A 57 21.20 4.64 14.48
C VAL A 57 20.09 4.77 13.43
N VAL A 58 18.86 4.40 13.79
CA VAL A 58 17.71 4.40 12.88
C VAL A 58 16.60 5.27 13.44
N ILE A 59 16.33 6.38 12.76
CA ILE A 59 15.20 7.27 13.08
C ILE A 59 13.95 6.73 12.39
N SER A 60 12.88 6.53 13.16
CA SER A 60 11.62 5.97 12.68
C SER A 60 10.43 6.71 13.29
N PRO A 61 9.32 6.92 12.55
CA PRO A 61 8.26 7.82 12.99
C PRO A 61 7.35 7.18 14.05
N LEU A 62 7.37 5.86 14.22
CA LEU A 62 6.41 5.15 15.06
C LEU A 62 7.09 4.19 16.04
N ILE A 63 6.71 4.33 17.31
CA ILE A 63 7.16 3.46 18.40
C ILE A 63 6.81 1.99 18.14
N SER A 64 5.59 1.71 17.67
CA SER A 64 5.17 0.33 17.35
C SER A 64 6.04 -0.31 16.26
N LEU A 65 6.42 0.44 15.23
CA LEU A 65 7.30 -0.06 14.16
C LEU A 65 8.69 -0.38 14.70
N MET A 66 9.24 0.50 15.54
CA MET A 66 10.54 0.27 16.17
C MET A 66 10.53 -0.96 17.06
N GLN A 67 9.48 -1.15 17.86
CA GLN A 67 9.33 -2.31 18.73
C GLN A 67 9.29 -3.61 17.93
N ASP A 68 8.50 -3.67 16.85
CA ASP A 68 8.41 -4.84 15.97
C ASP A 68 9.78 -5.15 15.33
N GLN A 69 10.49 -4.13 14.82
CA GLN A 69 11.83 -4.33 14.24
C GLN A 69 12.85 -4.80 15.28
N VAL A 70 12.87 -4.19 16.48
CA VAL A 70 13.76 -4.59 17.57
C VAL A 70 13.48 -6.04 17.99
N MET A 71 12.21 -6.42 18.14
CA MET A 71 11.84 -7.80 18.45
C MET A 71 12.33 -8.76 17.37
N ALA A 72 12.12 -8.45 16.08
CA ALA A 72 12.57 -9.28 14.98
C ALA A 72 14.10 -9.42 14.91
N LEU A 73 14.84 -8.34 15.19
CA LEU A 73 16.31 -8.34 15.23
C LEU A 73 16.86 -9.16 16.40
N LYS A 74 16.26 -9.04 17.60
CA LYS A 74 16.62 -9.87 18.76
C LYS A 74 16.43 -11.36 18.47
N GLN A 75 15.37 -11.73 17.74
CA GLN A 75 15.13 -13.12 17.28
C GLN A 75 16.09 -13.59 16.18
N ARG A 76 17.00 -12.73 15.71
CA ARG A 76 18.10 -13.10 14.80
C ARG A 76 19.47 -13.08 15.50
N GLY A 77 19.48 -12.89 16.82
CA GLY A 77 20.70 -12.73 17.60
C GLY A 77 21.42 -11.40 17.39
N ILE A 78 20.72 -10.38 16.87
CA ILE A 78 21.25 -9.02 16.68
C ILE A 78 20.93 -8.19 17.92
N ARG A 79 21.92 -7.45 18.45
CA ARG A 79 21.73 -6.58 19.62
C ARG A 79 21.05 -5.30 19.15
N ALA A 80 19.73 -5.24 19.30
CA ALA A 80 18.95 -4.07 18.94
C ALA A 80 18.16 -3.54 20.14
N GLU A 81 17.96 -2.24 20.20
CA GLU A 81 17.06 -1.61 21.18
C GLU A 81 16.43 -0.33 20.63
N ASN A 82 15.37 0.16 21.28
CA ASN A 82 14.76 1.45 20.96
C ASN A 82 14.84 2.46 22.12
N LEU A 83 15.04 3.72 21.77
CA LEU A 83 14.93 4.86 22.67
C LEU A 83 13.73 5.73 22.22
N SER A 84 12.70 5.74 23.04
CA SER A 84 11.50 6.57 22.88
C SER A 84 11.17 7.30 24.18
N SER A 85 10.19 8.19 24.16
CA SER A 85 9.68 8.83 25.37
C SER A 85 9.15 7.83 26.43
N ALA A 86 8.76 6.62 26.00
CA ALA A 86 8.30 5.55 26.89
C ALA A 86 9.44 4.75 27.54
N GLN A 87 10.70 4.93 27.11
CA GLN A 87 11.84 4.18 27.65
C GLN A 87 12.45 4.92 28.85
N SER A 88 12.28 4.36 30.05
CA SER A 88 12.77 4.92 31.32
C SER A 88 13.95 4.17 31.93
N ASP A 89 14.36 3.03 31.35
CA ASP A 89 15.48 2.24 31.87
C ASP A 89 16.83 2.95 31.62
N SER A 90 17.46 3.42 32.70
CA SER A 90 18.76 4.12 32.66
C SER A 90 19.88 3.24 32.11
N ASN A 91 19.79 1.91 32.26
CA ASN A 91 20.79 0.99 31.72
C ASN A 91 20.76 0.98 30.20
N VAL A 92 19.58 1.12 29.58
CA VAL A 92 19.45 1.17 28.12
C VAL A 92 20.13 2.43 27.57
N TYR A 93 19.97 3.58 28.24
CA TYR A 93 20.67 4.80 27.86
C TYR A 93 22.19 4.66 27.98
N ALA A 94 22.68 4.19 29.12
CA ALA A 94 24.10 4.00 29.33
C ALA A 94 24.70 3.02 28.31
N ASN A 95 24.02 1.91 28.04
CA ASN A 95 24.44 0.94 27.02
C ASN A 95 24.43 1.52 25.61
N ALA A 96 23.44 2.37 25.31
CA ALA A 96 23.36 3.06 24.03
C ALA A 96 24.54 4.03 23.85
N GLU A 97 24.87 4.84 24.85
CA GLU A 97 26.00 5.78 24.79
C GLU A 97 27.35 5.08 24.56
N HIS A 98 27.52 3.88 25.11
CA HIS A 98 28.75 3.09 24.97
C HIS A 98 28.73 2.12 23.78
N GLY A 99 27.84 2.32 22.80
CA GLY A 99 27.81 1.54 21.55
C GLY A 99 27.55 0.03 21.74
N ARG A 100 26.81 -0.37 22.79
CA ARG A 100 26.57 -1.79 23.10
C ARG A 100 25.59 -2.48 22.14
N TYR A 101 24.84 -1.70 21.36
CA TYR A 101 23.86 -2.20 20.39
C TYR A 101 24.41 -2.12 18.97
N ASP A 102 24.14 -3.15 18.16
CA ASP A 102 24.41 -3.14 16.72
C ASP A 102 23.46 -2.15 16.02
N ILE A 103 22.20 -2.07 16.47
CA ILE A 103 21.16 -1.21 15.89
C ILE A 103 20.37 -0.51 16.99
N LEU A 104 20.30 0.82 16.95
CA LEU A 104 19.58 1.64 17.91
C LEU A 104 18.47 2.41 17.20
N TYR A 105 17.21 2.09 17.50
CA TYR A 105 16.05 2.80 16.98
C TYR A 105 15.70 4.01 17.84
N MET A 106 15.29 5.12 17.22
CA MET A 106 14.85 6.33 17.92
C MET A 106 13.67 6.99 17.22
N THR A 107 12.81 7.65 17.99
CA THR A 107 11.85 8.61 17.40
C THR A 107 12.57 9.92 17.03
N PRO A 108 12.10 10.68 16.02
CA PRO A 108 12.72 11.96 15.65
C PRO A 108 12.72 12.95 16.81
N GLU A 109 11.65 13.00 17.60
CA GLU A 109 11.54 13.87 18.77
C GLU A 109 12.64 13.52 19.78
N LYS A 110 12.83 12.22 20.06
CA LYS A 110 13.84 11.76 21.01
C LYS A 110 15.25 12.08 20.52
N ALA A 111 15.54 11.85 19.24
CA ALA A 111 16.85 12.15 18.65
C ALA A 111 17.21 13.64 18.77
N CYS A 112 16.24 14.53 18.55
CA CYS A 112 16.44 15.97 18.68
C CYS A 112 16.55 16.46 20.13
N MET A 113 15.96 15.74 21.09
CA MET A 113 16.03 16.09 22.52
C MET A 113 17.32 15.67 23.22
N LEU A 114 18.09 14.74 22.64
CA LEU A 114 19.32 14.24 23.26
C LEU A 114 20.43 15.29 23.23
N ALA A 115 21.18 15.39 24.32
CA ALA A 115 22.30 16.31 24.43
C ALA A 115 23.43 15.94 23.45
N ALA A 116 24.19 16.95 22.99
CA ALA A 116 25.34 16.74 22.13
C ALA A 116 26.38 15.76 22.74
N SER A 117 26.49 15.72 24.07
CA SER A 117 27.37 14.79 24.79
C SER A 117 26.99 13.32 24.61
N PHE A 118 25.70 13.00 24.48
CA PHE A 118 25.23 11.65 24.16
C PHE A 118 25.76 11.22 22.79
N TRP A 119 25.58 12.09 21.79
CA TRP A 119 25.99 11.82 20.42
C TRP A 119 27.51 11.72 20.28
N SER A 120 28.27 12.57 20.97
CA SER A 120 29.73 12.50 21.01
C SER A 120 30.21 11.15 21.59
N ARG A 121 29.68 10.73 22.76
CA ARG A 121 30.06 9.44 23.38
C ARG A 121 29.74 8.24 22.48
N LEU A 122 28.58 8.27 21.82
CA LEU A 122 28.19 7.22 20.89
C LEU A 122 29.07 7.22 19.63
N GLN A 123 29.44 8.39 19.12
CA GLN A 123 30.35 8.52 17.98
C GLN A 123 31.75 8.01 18.31
N ASP A 124 32.26 8.28 19.51
CA ASP A 124 33.55 7.75 20.01
C ASP A 124 33.52 6.22 20.09
N SER A 125 32.38 5.65 20.49
CA SER A 125 32.16 4.19 20.49
C SER A 125 32.03 3.62 19.07
N GLY A 126 31.67 4.46 18.09
CA GLY A 126 31.62 4.14 16.67
C GLY A 126 30.19 4.03 16.12
N ILE A 127 29.82 4.97 15.25
CA ILE A 127 28.59 4.92 14.45
C ILE A 127 28.96 4.61 12.99
N CYS A 128 28.25 3.67 12.36
CA CYS A 128 28.47 3.36 10.94
C CYS A 128 27.51 4.08 9.98
N LEU A 129 26.31 4.46 10.44
CA LEU A 129 25.33 5.22 9.66
C LEU A 129 24.25 5.80 10.58
N LEU A 130 23.63 6.88 10.10
CA LEU A 130 22.34 7.38 10.58
C LEU A 130 21.30 7.12 9.48
N ALA A 131 20.39 6.18 9.70
CA ALA A 131 19.28 5.90 8.80
C ALA A 131 18.05 6.71 9.23
N VAL A 132 17.38 7.32 8.27
CA VAL A 132 16.09 7.99 8.43
C VAL A 132 15.06 7.17 7.66
N ASP A 133 14.32 6.32 8.38
CA ASP A 133 13.25 5.51 7.81
C ASP A 133 11.98 6.34 7.64
N GLU A 134 11.18 5.98 6.64
CA GLU A 134 10.04 6.76 6.16
C GLU A 134 10.37 8.24 5.91
N ALA A 135 11.51 8.49 5.25
CA ALA A 135 12.08 9.82 5.00
C ALA A 135 11.12 10.79 4.27
N HIS A 136 10.07 10.31 3.61
CA HIS A 136 9.02 11.18 3.05
C HIS A 136 8.33 12.06 4.13
N CYS A 137 8.41 11.71 5.42
CA CYS A 137 7.89 12.54 6.52
C CYS A 137 8.62 13.88 6.67
N ILE A 138 9.83 14.02 6.11
CA ILE A 138 10.60 15.27 6.12
C ILE A 138 9.94 16.34 5.24
N SER A 139 9.39 15.89 4.11
CA SER A 139 8.90 16.76 3.06
C SER A 139 7.49 17.24 3.36
N GLU A 140 7.24 18.53 3.26
CA GLU A 140 5.88 19.11 3.35
C GLU A 140 5.00 18.66 2.18
N TRP A 141 5.63 18.30 1.07
CA TRP A 141 5.00 17.68 -0.10
C TRP A 141 4.75 16.17 0.08
N GLY A 142 5.21 15.61 1.21
CA GLY A 142 4.93 14.23 1.59
C GLY A 142 3.53 14.11 2.20
N HIS A 143 2.92 12.93 2.08
CA HIS A 143 1.56 12.67 2.57
C HIS A 143 1.44 12.54 4.10
N ASN A 144 2.55 12.71 4.83
CA ASN A 144 2.62 12.52 6.28
C ASN A 144 3.75 13.35 6.93
N PHE A 145 3.78 14.65 6.63
CA PHE A 145 4.80 15.60 7.11
C PHE A 145 4.91 15.64 8.65
N ARG A 146 6.14 15.72 9.16
CA ARG A 146 6.46 15.92 10.59
C ARG A 146 7.58 16.94 10.78
N VAL A 147 7.35 17.92 11.64
CA VAL A 147 8.27 19.05 11.85
C VAL A 147 9.61 18.60 12.43
N GLU A 148 9.60 17.59 13.31
CA GLU A 148 10.80 17.10 14.00
C GLU A 148 11.79 16.42 13.04
N TYR A 149 11.29 15.86 11.95
CA TYR A 149 12.14 15.29 10.89
C TYR A 149 13.00 16.36 10.20
N LYS A 150 12.51 17.60 10.06
CA LYS A 150 13.31 18.71 9.50
C LYS A 150 14.49 19.11 10.38
N GLN A 151 14.41 18.83 11.68
CA GLN A 151 15.46 19.19 12.65
C GLN A 151 16.61 18.18 12.72
N LEU A 152 16.49 17.04 12.02
CA LEU A 152 17.54 16.02 11.98
C LEU A 152 18.81 16.52 11.27
N ASP A 153 18.73 17.62 10.53
CA ASP A 153 19.85 18.31 9.90
C ASP A 153 20.91 18.78 10.91
N LYS A 154 20.48 19.14 12.12
CA LYS A 154 21.35 19.55 13.23
C LYS A 154 22.29 18.44 13.69
N LEU A 155 21.89 17.17 13.52
CA LEU A 155 22.76 16.04 13.86
C LEU A 155 23.99 15.98 12.94
N ARG A 156 23.93 16.62 11.76
CA ARG A 156 25.07 16.69 10.83
C ARG A 156 26.25 17.48 11.40
N ASP A 157 25.99 18.42 12.30
CA ASP A 157 27.02 19.26 12.92
C ASP A 157 27.81 18.47 13.99
N VAL A 158 27.22 17.41 14.53
CA VAL A 158 27.87 16.51 15.51
C VAL A 158 28.45 15.28 14.81
N LEU A 159 27.66 14.64 13.94
CA LEU A 159 27.99 13.38 13.26
C LEU A 159 28.73 13.59 11.93
N LEU A 160 29.92 14.22 11.99
CA LEU A 160 30.64 14.74 10.80
C LEU A 160 30.97 13.70 9.72
N ASP A 161 31.43 12.51 10.13
CA ASP A 161 31.90 11.42 9.24
C ASP A 161 30.90 10.27 9.11
N VAL A 162 29.68 10.45 9.63
CA VAL A 162 28.64 9.42 9.59
C VAL A 162 27.78 9.59 8.33
N PRO A 163 27.63 8.56 7.49
CA PRO A 163 26.75 8.63 6.34
C PRO A 163 25.27 8.71 6.77
N PHE A 164 24.53 9.65 6.17
CA PHE A 164 23.09 9.79 6.34
C PHE A 164 22.38 9.02 5.23
N VAL A 165 21.44 8.17 5.61
CA VAL A 165 20.71 7.29 4.69
C VAL A 165 19.22 7.57 4.81
N GLY A 166 18.62 8.20 3.81
CA GLY A 166 17.17 8.40 3.75
C GLY A 166 16.50 7.23 3.04
N LEU A 167 15.50 6.59 3.66
CA LEU A 167 14.76 5.48 3.05
C LEU A 167 13.26 5.78 3.00
N THR A 168 12.62 5.56 1.86
CA THR A 168 11.16 5.72 1.73
C THR A 168 10.58 4.77 0.67
N ALA A 169 9.31 4.40 0.86
CA ALA A 169 8.56 3.65 -0.15
C ALA A 169 7.99 4.51 -1.28
N THR A 170 7.69 5.76 -0.98
CA THR A 170 6.95 6.67 -1.85
C THR A 170 7.67 8.02 -1.82
N ALA A 171 8.25 8.43 -2.95
CA ALA A 171 8.82 9.77 -3.11
C ALA A 171 8.87 10.16 -4.58
N THR A 172 8.05 11.15 -4.93
CA THR A 172 8.16 11.88 -6.19
C THR A 172 9.49 12.64 -6.26
N GLU A 173 9.86 13.12 -7.43
CA GLU A 173 11.10 13.89 -7.63
C GLU A 173 11.23 15.08 -6.67
N LYS A 174 10.16 15.86 -6.54
CA LYS A 174 10.08 16.98 -5.60
C LYS A 174 10.33 16.56 -4.15
N VAL A 175 9.77 15.44 -3.72
CA VAL A 175 9.95 14.90 -2.36
C VAL A 175 11.40 14.43 -2.16
N ARG A 176 12.02 13.82 -3.17
CA ARG A 176 13.43 13.38 -3.09
C ARG A 176 14.40 14.54 -2.91
N ASP A 177 14.17 15.62 -3.64
CA ASP A 177 14.98 16.83 -3.54
C ASP A 177 14.85 17.49 -2.16
N ASP A 178 13.63 17.53 -1.62
CA ASP A 178 13.35 18.09 -0.30
C ASP A 178 14.03 17.28 0.82
N ILE A 179 13.96 15.94 0.75
CA ILE A 179 14.68 15.04 1.68
C ILE A 179 16.18 15.30 1.64
N THR A 180 16.75 15.37 0.44
CA THR A 180 18.20 15.56 0.22
C THR A 180 18.68 16.88 0.81
N LYS A 181 17.94 17.96 0.55
CA LYS A 181 18.25 19.31 1.04
C LYS A 181 18.07 19.41 2.55
N SER A 182 16.95 18.92 3.08
CA SER A 182 16.65 18.99 4.51
C SER A 182 17.61 18.17 5.34
N LEU A 183 18.08 17.00 4.88
CA LEU A 183 19.08 16.21 5.62
C LEU A 183 20.53 16.67 5.38
N LYS A 184 20.74 17.74 4.60
CA LYS A 184 22.08 18.25 4.20
C LYS A 184 22.98 17.14 3.66
N MET A 185 22.43 16.26 2.82
CA MET A 185 23.18 15.14 2.27
C MET A 185 24.29 15.62 1.32
N LYS A 186 25.50 15.12 1.52
CA LYS A 186 26.70 15.42 0.74
C LYS A 186 26.74 14.49 -0.48
N ILE A 187 26.29 14.99 -1.64
CA ILE A 187 26.31 14.29 -2.94
C ILE A 187 25.81 12.83 -2.81
N PRO A 188 24.54 12.62 -2.42
CA PRO A 188 24.07 11.29 -2.07
C PRO A 188 24.03 10.37 -3.28
N HIS A 189 24.30 9.09 -3.04
CA HIS A 189 23.94 8.05 -4.00
C HIS A 189 22.42 7.85 -3.98
N VAL A 190 21.75 8.29 -5.06
CA VAL A 190 20.30 8.13 -5.20
C VAL A 190 20.00 6.82 -5.91
N THR A 191 19.21 5.96 -5.28
CA THR A 191 18.72 4.71 -5.86
C THR A 191 17.20 4.72 -5.89
N ILE A 192 16.63 4.59 -7.09
CA ILE A 192 15.20 4.44 -7.32
C ILE A 192 14.97 3.03 -7.85
N GLY A 193 14.40 2.16 -7.01
CA GLY A 193 13.95 0.84 -7.43
C GLY A 193 12.60 0.91 -8.13
N SER A 194 12.25 -0.16 -8.87
CA SER A 194 10.92 -0.29 -9.45
C SER A 194 9.85 -0.29 -8.37
N PHE A 195 8.79 0.49 -8.59
CA PHE A 195 7.54 0.56 -7.85
C PHE A 195 6.63 -0.66 -8.07
N ASP A 196 7.03 -1.59 -8.94
CA ASP A 196 6.21 -2.73 -9.27
C ASP A 196 6.16 -3.79 -8.16
N ARG A 197 4.94 -4.34 -7.98
CA ARG A 197 4.62 -5.40 -7.03
C ARG A 197 3.88 -6.51 -7.79
N PRO A 198 4.58 -7.34 -8.58
CA PRO A 198 3.96 -8.29 -9.49
C PRO A 198 3.12 -9.35 -8.76
N ASN A 199 3.40 -9.57 -7.47
CA ASN A 199 2.64 -10.50 -6.63
C ASN A 199 1.27 -9.96 -6.17
N LEU A 200 0.96 -8.68 -6.42
CA LEU A 200 -0.31 -8.07 -6.01
C LEU A 200 -1.31 -8.03 -7.16
N PHE A 201 -2.50 -8.57 -6.91
CA PHE A 201 -3.66 -8.39 -7.78
C PHE A 201 -4.46 -7.17 -7.35
N TYR A 202 -4.66 -6.21 -8.25
CA TYR A 202 -5.44 -5.00 -7.97
C TYR A 202 -6.84 -5.10 -8.55
N SER A 203 -7.86 -4.80 -7.74
CA SER A 203 -9.26 -4.71 -8.18
C SER A 203 -9.97 -3.52 -7.55
N VAL A 204 -10.83 -2.86 -8.32
CA VAL A 204 -11.74 -1.84 -7.83
C VAL A 204 -13.17 -2.21 -8.23
N LYS A 205 -14.10 -2.13 -7.28
CA LYS A 205 -15.52 -2.40 -7.51
C LYS A 205 -16.35 -1.26 -6.90
N SER A 206 -17.30 -0.74 -7.68
CA SER A 206 -18.29 0.19 -7.14
C SER A 206 -19.33 -0.58 -6.31
N PHE A 207 -19.91 0.06 -5.30
CA PHE A 207 -20.95 -0.57 -4.49
C PHE A 207 -21.97 0.43 -3.97
N ASP A 208 -23.14 -0.09 -3.63
CA ASP A 208 -24.17 0.63 -2.89
C ASP A 208 -24.07 0.29 -1.41
N ARG A 209 -24.03 1.34 -0.57
CA ARG A 209 -23.99 1.18 0.89
C ARG A 209 -25.33 0.62 1.36
N GLY A 210 -25.33 -0.65 1.77
CA GLY A 210 -26.51 -1.32 2.30
C GLY A 210 -26.24 -2.74 2.78
N ASN A 211 -27.22 -3.33 3.46
CA ASN A 211 -27.09 -4.65 4.09
C ASN A 211 -26.72 -5.77 3.11
N ALA A 212 -27.18 -5.69 1.87
CA ALA A 212 -26.84 -6.67 0.83
C ALA A 212 -25.33 -6.72 0.56
N PHE A 213 -24.68 -5.55 0.47
CA PHE A 213 -23.24 -5.47 0.29
C PHE A 213 -22.48 -5.91 1.55
N MET A 214 -22.95 -5.53 2.74
CA MET A 214 -22.35 -5.96 4.00
C MET A 214 -22.33 -7.50 4.12
N ASN A 215 -23.42 -8.17 3.73
CA ASN A 215 -23.50 -9.63 3.69
C ASN A 215 -22.53 -10.23 2.64
N GLU A 216 -22.38 -9.60 1.47
CA GLU A 216 -21.39 -10.01 0.47
C GLU A 216 -19.96 -9.89 1.02
N LEU A 217 -19.64 -8.77 1.67
CA LEU A 217 -18.34 -8.48 2.26
C LEU A 217 -17.99 -9.50 3.36
N VAL A 218 -18.91 -9.76 4.28
CA VAL A 218 -18.74 -10.77 5.34
C VAL A 218 -18.47 -12.15 4.75
N LYS A 219 -19.21 -12.54 3.70
CA LYS A 219 -19.01 -13.83 3.02
C LYS A 219 -17.65 -13.90 2.31
N GLU A 220 -17.23 -12.82 1.67
CA GLU A 220 -15.90 -12.72 1.06
C GLU A 220 -14.81 -12.89 2.11
N ILE A 221 -14.90 -12.17 3.24
CA ILE A 221 -13.94 -12.25 4.33
C ILE A 221 -13.88 -13.65 4.93
N SER A 222 -15.02 -14.30 5.16
CA SER A 222 -15.07 -15.70 5.61
C SER A 222 -14.29 -16.61 4.65
N THR A 223 -14.51 -16.47 3.35
CA THR A 223 -13.82 -17.26 2.32
C THR A 223 -12.30 -16.98 2.31
N CYS A 224 -11.89 -15.74 2.56
CA CYS A 224 -10.49 -15.36 2.67
C CYS A 224 -9.82 -16.02 3.89
N ILE A 225 -10.51 -16.08 5.03
CA ILE A 225 -10.01 -16.75 6.23
C ILE A 225 -9.82 -18.24 5.98
N ASP A 226 -10.79 -18.90 5.33
CA ASP A 226 -10.73 -20.34 5.02
C ASP A 226 -9.55 -20.70 4.10
N LYS A 227 -9.20 -19.80 3.18
CA LYS A 227 -8.02 -19.95 2.30
C LYS A 227 -6.68 -19.67 3.00
N GLY A 228 -6.74 -19.14 4.22
CA GLY A 228 -5.59 -18.83 5.06
C GLY A 228 -4.99 -17.45 4.77
N GLY A 229 -4.44 -16.85 5.83
CA GLY A 229 -3.74 -15.57 5.79
C GLY A 229 -4.57 -14.40 6.30
N SER A 230 -3.87 -13.31 6.65
CA SER A 230 -4.52 -12.18 7.31
C SER A 230 -5.13 -11.19 6.31
N THR A 231 -6.20 -10.53 6.73
CA THR A 231 -6.93 -9.50 5.99
C THR A 231 -6.90 -8.19 6.76
N ILE A 232 -6.61 -7.08 6.08
CA ILE A 232 -6.79 -5.73 6.62
C ILE A 232 -7.89 -5.03 5.83
N ILE A 233 -8.82 -4.40 6.53
CA ILE A 233 -9.92 -3.61 5.97
C ILE A 233 -9.73 -2.16 6.39
N TYR A 234 -9.25 -1.33 5.46
CA TYR A 234 -9.08 0.10 5.65
C TYR A 234 -10.38 0.84 5.37
N CYS A 235 -10.90 1.56 6.36
CA CYS A 235 -12.12 2.34 6.24
C CYS A 235 -11.81 3.84 6.36
N THR A 236 -12.57 4.66 5.64
CA THR A 236 -12.39 6.12 5.68
C THR A 236 -12.86 6.76 6.99
N THR A 237 -13.81 6.17 7.71
CA THR A 237 -14.38 6.72 8.94
C THR A 237 -14.38 5.72 10.09
N VAL A 238 -14.35 6.21 11.34
CA VAL A 238 -14.49 5.38 12.54
C VAL A 238 -15.84 4.65 12.56
N LYS A 239 -16.90 5.32 12.10
CA LYS A 239 -18.23 4.72 12.00
C LYS A 239 -18.25 3.48 11.09
N ASP A 240 -17.62 3.57 9.92
CA ASP A 240 -17.51 2.42 9.00
C ASP A 240 -16.71 1.26 9.65
N VAL A 241 -15.64 1.58 10.41
CA VAL A 241 -14.86 0.58 11.15
C VAL A 241 -15.74 -0.17 12.16
N GLU A 242 -16.48 0.57 13.00
CA GLU A 242 -17.35 -0.03 14.01
C GLU A 242 -18.51 -0.83 13.40
N GLU A 243 -19.07 -0.38 12.28
CA GLU A 243 -20.14 -1.07 11.57
C GLU A 243 -19.67 -2.41 10.99
N ILE A 244 -18.56 -2.41 10.24
CA ILE A 244 -17.99 -3.64 9.67
C ILE A 244 -17.56 -4.59 10.79
N PHE A 245 -16.94 -4.09 11.85
CA PHE A 245 -16.55 -4.89 13.00
C PHE A 245 -17.76 -5.57 13.66
N ARG A 246 -18.86 -4.84 13.83
CA ARG A 246 -20.11 -5.39 14.38
C ARG A 246 -20.67 -6.50 13.50
N SER A 247 -20.76 -6.29 12.18
CA SER A 247 -21.26 -7.30 11.24
C SER A 247 -20.39 -8.56 11.22
N LEU A 248 -19.06 -8.42 11.32
CA LEU A 248 -18.15 -9.57 11.43
C LEU A 248 -18.37 -10.36 12.72
N LYS A 249 -18.56 -9.66 13.85
CA LYS A 249 -18.83 -10.27 15.15
C LYS A 249 -20.17 -11.02 15.16
N GLU A 250 -21.22 -10.44 14.56
CA GLU A 250 -22.53 -11.10 14.40
C GLU A 250 -22.43 -12.37 13.56
N ALA A 251 -21.56 -12.39 12.55
CA ALA A 251 -21.23 -13.56 11.75
C ALA A 251 -20.25 -14.54 12.43
N ARG A 252 -19.90 -14.31 13.71
CA ARG A 252 -18.94 -15.11 14.50
C ARG A 252 -17.54 -15.19 13.90
N ILE A 253 -17.13 -14.15 13.18
CA ILE A 253 -15.77 -14.00 12.66
C ILE A 253 -14.94 -13.24 13.71
N GLU A 254 -13.85 -13.85 14.16
CA GLU A 254 -12.88 -13.18 15.02
C GLU A 254 -12.14 -12.09 14.24
N ALA A 255 -12.32 -10.84 14.68
CA ALA A 255 -11.68 -9.68 14.10
C ALA A 255 -11.16 -8.75 15.19
N GLY A 256 -10.18 -7.93 14.84
CA GLY A 256 -9.72 -6.78 15.61
C GLY A 256 -10.23 -5.48 15.03
N MET A 257 -10.19 -4.44 15.86
CA MET A 257 -10.52 -3.07 15.50
C MET A 257 -9.34 -2.14 15.80
N TYR A 258 -9.10 -1.15 14.96
CA TYR A 258 -8.06 -0.13 15.19
C TYR A 258 -8.41 1.24 14.61
N HIS A 259 -8.62 2.24 15.47
CA HIS A 259 -8.82 3.63 15.04
C HIS A 259 -8.34 4.64 16.09
N GLY A 260 -8.24 5.92 15.70
CA GLY A 260 -7.65 6.98 16.53
C GLY A 260 -8.43 7.35 17.81
N GLN A 261 -9.69 6.92 17.94
CA GLN A 261 -10.51 7.16 19.14
C GLN A 261 -10.35 6.06 20.21
N MET A 262 -9.61 4.99 19.91
CA MET A 262 -9.30 3.94 20.88
C MET A 262 -8.17 4.38 21.82
N SER A 263 -8.19 3.89 23.06
CA SER A 263 -7.10 4.11 24.01
C SER A 263 -5.79 3.50 23.50
N ASN A 264 -4.64 4.05 23.93
CA ASN A 264 -3.31 3.53 23.56
C ASN A 264 -3.19 2.03 23.88
N LYS A 265 -3.63 1.63 25.08
CA LYS A 265 -3.64 0.23 25.51
C LYS A 265 -4.47 -0.67 24.57
N ALA A 266 -5.69 -0.26 24.22
CA ALA A 266 -6.54 -1.04 23.32
C ALA A 266 -5.95 -1.16 21.90
N ARG A 267 -5.30 -0.10 21.41
CA ARG A 267 -4.59 -0.10 20.12
C ARG A 267 -3.39 -1.06 20.14
N GLU A 268 -2.59 -1.01 21.19
CA GLU A 268 -1.44 -1.89 21.38
C GLU A 268 -1.86 -3.36 21.50
N ASP A 269 -2.91 -3.65 22.27
CA ASP A 269 -3.43 -5.01 22.45
C ASP A 269 -3.97 -5.56 21.12
N SER A 270 -4.78 -4.78 20.39
CA SER A 270 -5.32 -5.16 19.08
C SER A 270 -4.21 -5.40 18.04
N HIS A 271 -3.20 -4.51 17.99
CA HIS A 271 -2.04 -4.68 17.12
C HIS A 271 -1.25 -5.94 17.46
N ARG A 272 -0.99 -6.18 18.75
CA ARG A 272 -0.24 -7.34 19.23
C ARG A 272 -0.95 -8.65 18.90
N SER A 273 -2.26 -8.72 19.15
CA SER A 273 -3.08 -9.91 18.86
C SER A 273 -3.12 -10.21 17.36
N PHE A 274 -3.24 -9.19 16.51
CA PHE A 274 -3.17 -9.36 15.06
C PHE A 274 -1.79 -9.85 14.58
N SER A 275 -0.71 -9.27 15.12
CA SER A 275 0.65 -9.69 14.82
C SER A 275 0.93 -11.15 15.23
N ARG A 276 0.34 -11.61 16.34
CA ARG A 276 0.46 -12.97 16.88
C ARG A 276 -0.44 -14.00 16.21
N ASP A 277 -1.22 -13.62 15.20
CA ASP A 277 -2.23 -14.48 14.57
C ASP A 277 -3.26 -15.00 15.59
N ASP A 278 -3.67 -14.18 16.57
CA ASP A 278 -4.78 -14.52 17.46
C ASP A 278 -6.12 -14.39 16.73
N PHE A 279 -6.24 -13.40 15.84
CA PHE A 279 -7.29 -13.30 14.83
C PHE A 279 -6.68 -12.90 13.47
N TYR A 280 -7.40 -13.18 12.39
CA TYR A 280 -6.90 -12.97 11.02
C TYR A 280 -7.43 -11.71 10.34
N VAL A 281 -8.45 -11.05 10.88
CA VAL A 281 -9.06 -9.86 10.27
C VAL A 281 -8.83 -8.64 11.13
N MET A 282 -8.31 -7.56 10.54
CA MET A 282 -8.24 -6.25 11.19
C MET A 282 -9.09 -5.25 10.44
N VAL A 283 -10.04 -4.60 11.13
CA VAL A 283 -10.81 -3.47 10.61
C VAL A 283 -10.23 -2.19 11.17
N ALA A 284 -9.77 -1.27 10.31
CA ALA A 284 -9.02 -0.13 10.77
C ALA A 284 -9.21 1.13 9.93
N THR A 285 -8.93 2.29 10.53
CA THR A 285 -8.64 3.50 9.74
C THR A 285 -7.15 3.52 9.35
N ILE A 286 -6.75 4.55 8.58
CA ILE A 286 -5.36 4.80 8.15
C ILE A 286 -4.38 4.81 9.35
N ALA A 287 -4.87 5.07 10.57
CA ALA A 287 -4.07 5.02 11.80
C ALA A 287 -3.36 3.67 12.04
N PHE A 288 -3.90 2.56 11.53
CA PHE A 288 -3.27 1.23 11.63
C PHE A 288 -2.15 1.00 10.59
N GLY A 289 -1.94 1.95 9.69
CA GLY A 289 -1.02 1.84 8.56
C GLY A 289 0.42 1.74 9.01
N MET A 290 1.08 2.86 9.27
CA MET A 290 2.54 2.98 9.21
C MET A 290 3.35 1.99 10.07
N GLY A 291 2.77 1.35 11.10
CA GLY A 291 3.49 0.52 12.07
C GLY A 291 3.60 -0.98 11.77
N ILE A 292 2.71 -1.55 10.93
CA ILE A 292 2.63 -3.00 10.82
C ILE A 292 3.62 -3.60 9.80
N ASP A 293 4.43 -4.57 10.25
CA ASP A 293 5.35 -5.38 9.44
C ASP A 293 5.00 -6.88 9.45
N LYS A 294 3.71 -7.19 9.30
CA LYS A 294 3.24 -8.57 9.14
C LYS A 294 3.42 -9.01 7.69
N SER A 295 4.29 -9.99 7.44
CA SER A 295 4.66 -10.37 6.07
C SER A 295 3.57 -11.13 5.31
N ASN A 296 2.67 -11.81 6.03
CA ASN A 296 1.70 -12.76 5.51
C ASN A 296 0.27 -12.22 5.35
N ILE A 297 0.12 -10.93 5.09
CA ILE A 297 -1.18 -10.34 4.74
C ILE A 297 -1.55 -10.76 3.31
N ARG A 298 -2.66 -11.48 3.17
CA ARG A 298 -3.15 -12.01 1.87
C ARG A 298 -4.16 -11.10 1.20
N HIS A 299 -4.92 -10.35 2.00
CA HIS A 299 -5.94 -9.45 1.50
C HIS A 299 -5.81 -8.06 2.16
N VAL A 300 -5.82 -7.02 1.34
CA VAL A 300 -6.04 -5.65 1.79
C VAL A 300 -7.29 -5.14 1.07
N ILE A 301 -8.29 -4.73 1.85
CA ILE A 301 -9.55 -4.20 1.38
C ILE A 301 -9.62 -2.73 1.76
N HIS A 302 -9.89 -1.86 0.80
CA HIS A 302 -10.20 -0.45 1.03
C HIS A 302 -11.71 -0.25 0.93
N TYR A 303 -12.34 0.18 2.00
CA TYR A 303 -13.75 0.57 2.05
C TYR A 303 -13.85 2.10 1.98
N GLY A 304 -13.99 2.58 0.75
CA GLY A 304 -14.06 3.99 0.38
C GLY A 304 -12.86 4.45 -0.46
N CYS A 305 -13.04 5.58 -1.13
CA CYS A 305 -11.95 6.23 -1.88
C CYS A 305 -10.79 6.62 -0.94
N PRO A 306 -9.53 6.23 -1.24
CA PRO A 306 -8.36 6.67 -0.50
C PRO A 306 -8.19 8.19 -0.51
N LYS A 307 -7.55 8.73 0.54
CA LYS A 307 -7.24 10.18 0.64
C LYS A 307 -6.22 10.66 -0.39
N SER A 308 -5.33 9.77 -0.84
CA SER A 308 -4.24 10.05 -1.77
C SER A 308 -3.77 8.76 -2.44
N MET A 309 -3.13 8.86 -3.60
CA MET A 309 -2.54 7.69 -4.27
C MET A 309 -1.35 7.12 -3.50
N GLU A 310 -0.58 7.96 -2.82
CA GLU A 310 0.51 7.55 -1.93
C GLU A 310 -0.01 6.67 -0.78
N SER A 311 -1.11 7.09 -0.15
CA SER A 311 -1.72 6.33 0.96
C SER A 311 -2.20 4.97 0.45
N TYR A 312 -2.93 4.96 -0.67
CA TYR A 312 -3.39 3.71 -1.27
C TYR A 312 -2.25 2.76 -1.61
N TYR A 313 -1.18 3.26 -2.22
CA TYR A 313 -0.01 2.47 -2.58
C TYR A 313 0.70 1.90 -1.34
N GLN A 314 0.88 2.72 -0.30
CA GLN A 314 1.53 2.29 0.95
C GLN A 314 0.68 1.26 1.71
N GLU A 315 -0.64 1.45 1.76
CA GLU A 315 -1.60 0.58 2.44
C GLU A 315 -1.78 -0.75 1.71
N SER A 316 -2.06 -0.72 0.41
CA SER A 316 -2.15 -1.92 -0.43
C SER A 316 -0.82 -2.67 -0.47
N GLY A 317 0.30 -1.95 -0.47
CA GLY A 317 1.65 -2.50 -0.43
C GLY A 317 2.03 -3.25 0.85
N ARG A 318 1.18 -3.25 1.89
CA ARG A 318 1.31 -4.12 3.08
C ARG A 318 0.97 -5.56 2.77
N CYS A 319 0.16 -5.77 1.73
CA CYS A 319 -0.18 -7.09 1.25
C CYS A 319 1.07 -7.79 0.67
N GLY A 320 1.21 -9.08 0.93
CA GLY A 320 2.16 -9.94 0.23
C GLY A 320 3.64 -9.55 0.34
N ARG A 321 4.13 -9.09 1.50
CA ARG A 321 5.56 -8.71 1.65
C ARG A 321 6.52 -9.89 1.53
N ASP A 322 6.02 -11.11 1.77
CA ASP A 322 6.70 -12.37 1.51
C ASP A 322 6.85 -12.71 0.01
N GLY A 323 6.19 -11.95 -0.88
CA GLY A 323 6.23 -12.15 -2.33
C GLY A 323 5.20 -13.15 -2.87
N ILE A 324 4.36 -13.73 -2.00
CA ILE A 324 3.31 -14.67 -2.39
C ILE A 324 2.14 -13.90 -3.04
N PRO A 325 1.40 -14.49 -4.00
CA PRO A 325 0.20 -13.88 -4.56
C PRO A 325 -0.79 -13.40 -3.49
N SER A 326 -1.19 -12.14 -3.63
CA SER A 326 -1.96 -11.40 -2.62
C SER A 326 -2.93 -10.45 -3.33
N PHE A 327 -4.05 -10.11 -2.69
CA PHE A 327 -5.13 -9.35 -3.31
C PHE A 327 -5.31 -7.99 -2.64
N CYS A 328 -5.47 -6.97 -3.47
CA CYS A 328 -5.77 -5.59 -3.07
C CYS A 328 -7.09 -5.18 -3.72
N LYS A 329 -8.14 -5.06 -2.92
CA LYS A 329 -9.49 -4.74 -3.40
C LYS A 329 -9.93 -3.39 -2.86
N LEU A 330 -10.45 -2.53 -3.72
CA LEU A 330 -10.98 -1.23 -3.34
C LEU A 330 -12.47 -1.18 -3.68
N TYR A 331 -13.26 -0.87 -2.67
CA TYR A 331 -14.68 -0.58 -2.79
C TYR A 331 -14.88 0.92 -2.72
N TYR A 332 -15.61 1.48 -3.67
CA TYR A 332 -15.94 2.90 -3.64
C TYR A 332 -17.40 3.16 -4.00
N THR A 333 -17.92 4.26 -3.48
CA THR A 333 -19.16 4.85 -3.96
C THR A 333 -18.89 6.30 -4.39
N ARG A 334 -19.71 6.83 -5.30
CA ARG A 334 -19.53 8.21 -5.78
C ARG A 334 -19.72 9.25 -4.69
N SER A 335 -20.49 8.93 -3.63
CA SER A 335 -20.63 9.82 -2.48
C SER A 335 -19.33 9.97 -1.69
N ASP A 336 -18.38 9.03 -1.80
CA ASP A 336 -17.07 9.16 -1.16
C ASP A 336 -16.27 10.34 -1.74
N PHE A 337 -16.56 10.76 -2.98
CA PHE A 337 -15.86 11.85 -3.66
C PHE A 337 -16.20 13.25 -3.12
N ALA A 338 -17.25 13.37 -2.31
CA ALA A 338 -17.63 14.61 -1.66
C ALA A 338 -16.70 15.00 -0.50
N LYS A 339 -15.73 14.15 -0.13
CA LYS A 339 -14.82 14.36 1.01
C LYS A 339 -13.58 15.22 0.68
N ALA A 340 -13.53 15.84 -0.51
CA ALA A 340 -12.38 16.66 -0.94
C ALA A 340 -12.09 17.82 0.04
N ASP A 341 -13.12 18.55 0.44
CA ASP A 341 -12.97 19.71 1.33
C ASP A 341 -12.52 19.31 2.73
N PHE A 342 -12.96 18.14 3.21
CA PHE A 342 -12.53 17.58 4.49
C PHE A 342 -11.02 17.33 4.52
N TYR A 343 -10.45 16.72 3.47
CA TYR A 343 -8.99 16.50 3.40
C TYR A 343 -8.19 17.79 3.20
N CYS A 344 -8.78 18.80 2.56
CA CYS A 344 -8.13 20.10 2.38
C CYS A 344 -8.14 20.97 3.65
N ALA A 345 -8.93 20.63 4.67
CA ALA A 345 -9.06 21.43 5.88
C ALA A 345 -7.77 21.49 6.72
N GLU A 346 -6.90 20.49 6.60
CA GLU A 346 -5.62 20.41 7.31
C GLU A 346 -4.49 21.21 6.62
N ALA A 347 -4.74 21.77 5.43
CA ALA A 347 -3.72 22.51 4.68
C ALA A 347 -3.44 23.88 5.32
N GLN A 348 -2.16 24.16 5.58
CA GLN A 348 -1.71 25.44 6.15
C GLN A 348 -1.41 26.49 5.06
N THR A 349 -1.08 26.05 3.84
CA THR A 349 -0.75 26.94 2.72
C THR A 349 -1.59 26.64 1.47
N PRO A 350 -1.83 27.64 0.59
CA PRO A 350 -2.54 27.43 -0.68
C PRO A 350 -1.89 26.36 -1.56
N GLU A 351 -0.56 26.31 -1.59
CA GLU A 351 0.20 25.34 -2.37
C GLU A 351 0.05 23.92 -1.82
N GLN A 352 0.05 23.76 -0.49
CA GLN A 352 -0.21 22.48 0.16
C GLN A 352 -1.64 22.00 -0.11
N ARG A 353 -2.62 22.91 -0.06
CA ARG A 353 -4.01 22.60 -0.41
C ARG A 353 -4.14 22.12 -1.85
N LYS A 354 -3.43 22.78 -2.79
CA LYS A 354 -3.39 22.37 -4.19
C LYS A 354 -2.81 20.96 -4.34
N ALA A 355 -1.69 20.66 -3.70
CA ALA A 355 -1.04 19.35 -3.76
C ALA A 355 -1.91 18.22 -3.19
N ILE A 356 -2.53 18.44 -2.02
CA ILE A 356 -3.47 17.49 -1.41
C ILE A 356 -4.63 17.19 -2.39
N MET A 357 -5.16 18.23 -3.01
CA MET A 357 -6.29 18.08 -3.91
C MET A 357 -5.91 17.39 -5.23
N GLU A 358 -4.73 17.67 -5.79
CA GLU A 358 -4.21 16.97 -6.98
C GLU A 358 -4.03 15.47 -6.72
N SER A 359 -3.47 15.10 -5.55
CA SER A 359 -3.34 13.69 -5.18
C SER A 359 -4.69 13.02 -4.93
N TYR A 360 -5.64 13.71 -4.28
CA TYR A 360 -6.99 13.19 -4.09
C TYR A 360 -7.74 12.98 -5.41
N VAL A 361 -7.64 13.93 -6.35
CA VAL A 361 -8.20 13.77 -7.71
C VAL A 361 -7.58 12.57 -8.43
N SER A 362 -6.29 12.31 -8.22
CA SER A 362 -5.62 11.13 -8.76
C SER A 362 -6.18 9.83 -8.17
N ALA A 363 -6.53 9.82 -6.87
CA ALA A 363 -7.22 8.69 -6.22
C ALA A 363 -8.63 8.45 -6.78
N GLN A 364 -9.38 9.52 -7.05
CA GLN A 364 -10.68 9.41 -7.72
C GLN A 364 -10.55 8.83 -9.12
N ARG A 365 -9.57 9.30 -9.90
CA ARG A 365 -9.26 8.75 -11.23
C ARG A 365 -8.91 7.27 -11.15
N TYR A 366 -8.12 6.85 -10.15
CA TYR A 366 -7.79 5.44 -9.94
C TYR A 366 -9.02 4.56 -9.72
N CYS A 367 -10.03 5.06 -9.00
CA CYS A 367 -11.27 4.33 -8.76
C CYS A 367 -12.08 4.10 -10.06
N MET A 368 -12.03 5.05 -10.99
CA MET A 368 -12.87 5.06 -12.20
C MET A 368 -12.15 4.63 -13.49
N LEU A 369 -10.83 4.43 -13.45
CA LEU A 369 -10.07 4.12 -14.66
C LEU A 369 -10.46 2.76 -15.26
N THR A 370 -10.44 2.68 -16.58
CA THR A 370 -10.70 1.47 -17.40
C THR A 370 -9.43 0.91 -18.06
N THR A 371 -8.30 1.60 -17.91
CA THR A 371 -6.96 1.19 -18.36
C THR A 371 -6.30 0.27 -17.32
N CYS A 372 -5.05 -0.17 -17.55
CA CYS A 372 -4.36 -1.01 -16.58
C CYS A 372 -4.11 -0.26 -15.25
N ARG A 373 -4.57 -0.83 -14.13
CA ARG A 373 -4.37 -0.24 -12.78
C ARG A 373 -2.90 -0.18 -12.39
N ARG A 374 -2.14 -1.24 -12.69
CA ARG A 374 -0.70 -1.31 -12.39
C ARG A 374 0.06 -0.24 -13.16
N LYS A 375 -0.20 -0.09 -14.46
CA LYS A 375 0.39 0.96 -15.30
C LYS A 375 0.16 2.34 -14.70
N PHE A 376 -1.09 2.67 -14.34
CA PHE A 376 -1.42 3.95 -13.70
C PHE A 376 -0.64 4.19 -12.41
N LEU A 377 -0.52 3.18 -11.54
CA LEU A 377 0.24 3.29 -10.29
C LEU A 377 1.73 3.59 -10.54
N LEU A 378 2.35 2.88 -11.49
CA LEU A 378 3.77 3.06 -11.82
C LEU A 378 4.02 4.44 -12.43
N GLU A 379 3.20 4.85 -13.38
CA GLU A 379 3.31 6.16 -14.02
C GLU A 379 3.12 7.31 -13.03
N TYR A 380 2.21 7.15 -12.07
CA TYR A 380 2.00 8.14 -11.00
C TYR A 380 3.29 8.40 -10.19
N PHE A 381 4.11 7.37 -9.95
CA PHE A 381 5.39 7.50 -9.24
C PHE A 381 6.58 7.79 -10.17
N GLY A 382 6.33 8.03 -11.47
CA GLY A 382 7.35 8.37 -12.45
C GLY A 382 8.06 7.17 -13.08
N GLU A 383 7.54 5.95 -12.92
CA GLU A 383 8.05 4.76 -13.59
C GLU A 383 7.27 4.49 -14.88
N LYS A 384 7.97 4.48 -16.01
CA LYS A 384 7.38 4.13 -17.30
C LYS A 384 7.15 2.63 -17.37
N TYR A 385 5.94 2.24 -17.76
CA TYR A 385 5.58 0.84 -17.99
C TYR A 385 5.29 0.61 -19.47
N SER A 386 6.02 -0.31 -20.10
CA SER A 386 6.02 -0.49 -21.55
C SER A 386 4.76 -1.16 -22.11
N SER A 387 4.07 -1.96 -21.30
CA SER A 387 2.87 -2.71 -21.71
C SER A 387 1.59 -1.99 -21.33
N ASP A 388 0.56 -2.07 -22.17
CA ASP A 388 -0.79 -1.59 -21.83
C ASP A 388 -1.57 -2.55 -20.93
N SER A 389 -1.09 -3.78 -20.74
CA SER A 389 -1.72 -4.79 -19.90
C SER A 389 -0.71 -5.46 -18.97
N CYS A 390 -1.04 -5.52 -17.68
CA CYS A 390 -0.22 -6.23 -16.68
C CYS A 390 -0.63 -7.69 -16.47
N GLY A 391 -1.78 -8.12 -17.00
CA GLY A 391 -2.33 -9.48 -16.78
C GLY A 391 -2.77 -9.81 -15.35
N THR A 392 -2.59 -8.91 -14.38
CA THR A 392 -2.85 -9.17 -12.94
C THR A 392 -3.67 -8.06 -12.27
N CYS A 393 -4.58 -7.42 -13.00
CA CYS A 393 -5.59 -6.54 -12.42
C CYS A 393 -6.94 -6.81 -13.08
N ASP A 394 -8.03 -6.51 -12.38
CA ASP A 394 -9.40 -6.62 -12.89
C ASP A 394 -9.59 -6.03 -14.30
N ASN A 395 -9.02 -4.86 -14.58
CA ASN A 395 -9.09 -4.21 -15.88
C ASN A 395 -8.29 -4.93 -16.97
N CYS A 396 -7.35 -5.82 -16.63
CA CYS A 396 -6.59 -6.61 -17.59
C CYS A 396 -7.09 -8.07 -17.69
N THR A 397 -7.74 -8.58 -16.64
CA THR A 397 -8.22 -9.97 -16.58
C THR A 397 -9.68 -10.14 -16.97
N ASN A 398 -10.52 -9.12 -16.80
CA ASN A 398 -11.90 -9.20 -17.27
C ASN A 398 -11.93 -9.04 -18.79
N SER A 399 -12.73 -9.88 -19.47
CA SER A 399 -13.00 -9.71 -20.90
C SER A 399 -13.71 -8.38 -21.10
N LYS A 400 -13.01 -7.40 -21.65
CA LYS A 400 -13.58 -6.10 -21.96
C LYS A 400 -14.56 -6.28 -23.11
N LYS A 401 -15.86 -6.15 -22.82
CA LYS A 401 -16.84 -5.93 -23.89
C LYS A 401 -16.70 -4.48 -24.32
N GLU A 402 -16.32 -4.28 -25.56
CA GLU A 402 -16.38 -2.96 -26.19
C GLU A 402 -17.73 -2.85 -26.89
N SER A 403 -18.39 -1.71 -26.71
CA SER A 403 -19.57 -1.35 -27.47
C SER A 403 -19.34 0.00 -28.11
N ASP A 404 -19.90 0.19 -29.31
CA ASP A 404 -20.01 1.52 -29.86
C ASP A 404 -21.03 2.30 -29.03
N LEU A 405 -20.57 3.38 -28.40
CA LEU A 405 -21.38 4.32 -27.62
C LEU A 405 -21.33 5.72 -28.26
N SER A 406 -21.06 5.82 -29.56
CA SER A 406 -20.95 7.06 -30.33
C SER A 406 -22.17 7.96 -30.17
N ARG A 407 -23.38 7.39 -30.25
CA ARG A 407 -24.65 8.12 -30.11
C ARG A 407 -24.81 8.71 -28.71
N GLU A 408 -24.63 7.91 -27.67
CA GLU A 408 -24.80 8.34 -26.28
C GLU A 408 -23.70 9.34 -25.90
N ALA A 409 -22.47 9.13 -26.36
CA ALA A 409 -21.36 10.05 -26.15
C ALA A 409 -21.63 11.41 -26.81
N PHE A 410 -22.16 11.41 -28.04
CA PHE A 410 -22.60 12.63 -28.72
C PHE A 410 -23.70 13.36 -27.93
N LEU A 411 -24.77 12.66 -27.55
CA LEU A 411 -25.88 13.24 -26.78
C LEU A 411 -25.37 13.89 -25.48
N LEU A 412 -24.48 13.20 -24.77
CA LEU A 412 -23.94 13.70 -23.52
C LEU A 412 -23.02 14.91 -23.71
N MET A 413 -22.06 14.85 -24.63
CA MET A 413 -21.13 15.96 -24.88
C MET A 413 -21.85 17.19 -25.45
N ALA A 414 -22.76 17.00 -26.40
CA ALA A 414 -23.54 18.08 -26.98
C ALA A 414 -24.48 18.74 -25.96
N CYS A 415 -25.09 17.94 -25.06
CA CYS A 415 -25.89 18.49 -23.96
C CYS A 415 -25.03 19.28 -22.98
N ILE A 416 -23.86 18.77 -22.56
CA ILE A 416 -22.95 19.49 -21.67
C ILE A 416 -22.51 20.83 -22.29
N GLN A 417 -22.19 20.82 -23.58
CA GLN A 417 -21.82 22.03 -24.33
C GLN A 417 -22.98 23.02 -24.40
N SER A 418 -24.20 22.55 -24.67
CA SER A 418 -25.40 23.38 -24.76
C SER A 418 -25.85 23.95 -23.42
N CYS A 419 -25.54 23.28 -22.32
CA CYS A 419 -25.70 23.81 -20.96
C CYS A 419 -24.62 24.86 -20.60
N GLY A 420 -23.71 25.20 -21.51
CA GLY A 420 -22.67 26.21 -21.33
C GLY A 420 -21.44 25.76 -20.54
N GLY A 421 -21.36 24.48 -20.12
CA GLY A 421 -20.17 23.96 -19.43
C GLY A 421 -19.85 24.60 -18.06
N HIS A 422 -20.85 25.22 -17.43
CA HIS A 422 -20.76 25.84 -16.09
C HIS A 422 -21.46 25.02 -15.02
N TRP A 423 -21.89 23.80 -15.34
CA TRP A 423 -22.63 22.94 -14.42
C TRP A 423 -21.88 21.64 -14.15
N GLY A 424 -22.05 21.10 -12.95
CA GLY A 424 -21.65 19.74 -12.64
C GLY A 424 -22.55 18.72 -13.35
N LEU A 425 -22.04 17.50 -13.56
CA LEU A 425 -22.68 16.42 -14.33
C LEU A 425 -24.16 16.15 -14.01
N ASN A 426 -24.61 16.37 -12.78
CA ASN A 426 -26.00 16.10 -12.40
C ASN A 426 -26.99 16.87 -13.28
N LEU A 427 -26.73 18.14 -13.58
CA LEU A 427 -27.70 18.98 -14.29
C LEU A 427 -27.80 18.65 -15.79
N PRO A 428 -26.71 18.50 -16.56
CA PRO A 428 -26.80 18.00 -17.94
C PRO A 428 -27.43 16.59 -18.03
N VAL A 429 -27.15 15.71 -17.07
CA VAL A 429 -27.77 14.37 -17.02
C VAL A 429 -29.26 14.46 -16.74
N ASP A 430 -29.69 15.35 -15.84
CA ASP A 430 -31.11 15.56 -15.55
C ASP A 430 -31.85 16.16 -16.76
N VAL A 431 -31.20 17.07 -17.52
CA VAL A 431 -31.74 17.60 -18.78
C VAL A 431 -31.92 16.47 -19.81
N LEU A 432 -30.89 15.65 -20.06
CA LEU A 432 -30.98 14.51 -20.98
C LEU A 432 -32.09 13.53 -20.61
N ARG A 433 -32.32 13.33 -19.30
CA ARG A 433 -33.38 12.44 -18.80
C ARG A 433 -34.77 13.08 -18.76
N GLY A 434 -34.89 14.36 -19.14
CA GLY A 434 -36.17 15.06 -19.25
C GLY A 434 -36.69 15.63 -17.93
N SER A 435 -35.83 15.81 -16.93
CA SER A 435 -36.21 16.41 -15.65
C SER A 435 -36.74 17.84 -15.82
N ARG A 436 -37.77 18.19 -15.05
CA ARG A 436 -38.35 19.54 -14.97
C ARG A 436 -38.17 20.17 -13.60
N SER A 437 -37.03 19.90 -12.96
CA SER A 437 -36.70 20.55 -11.68
C SER A 437 -36.69 22.07 -11.85
N LYS A 438 -37.08 22.82 -10.79
CA LYS A 438 -37.16 24.29 -10.81
C LYS A 438 -35.89 24.94 -11.39
N LYS A 439 -34.72 24.42 -11.02
CA LYS A 439 -33.41 24.89 -11.49
C LYS A 439 -33.20 24.75 -13.01
N ILE A 440 -33.79 23.73 -13.64
CA ILE A 440 -33.70 23.49 -15.09
C ILE A 440 -34.63 24.45 -15.84
N VAL A 441 -35.86 24.62 -15.35
CA VAL A 441 -36.88 25.48 -15.95
C VAL A 441 -36.49 26.95 -15.85
N ASP A 442 -36.02 27.39 -14.67
CA ASP A 442 -35.57 28.77 -14.44
C ASP A 442 -34.38 29.13 -15.36
N ALA A 443 -33.54 28.16 -15.70
CA ALA A 443 -32.41 28.32 -16.62
C ALA A 443 -32.78 28.09 -18.11
N ASN A 444 -34.05 27.89 -18.44
CA ASN A 444 -34.56 27.55 -19.79
C ASN A 444 -33.89 26.32 -20.44
N LEU A 445 -33.35 25.40 -19.63
CA LEU A 445 -32.64 24.21 -20.12
C LEU A 445 -33.61 23.10 -20.55
N ASP A 446 -34.88 23.20 -20.17
CA ASP A 446 -35.98 22.35 -20.62
C ASP A 446 -36.34 22.56 -22.10
N LYS A 447 -35.93 23.68 -22.69
CA LYS A 447 -36.16 24.02 -24.11
C LYS A 447 -35.05 23.54 -25.04
N LEU A 448 -33.98 22.96 -24.50
CA LEU A 448 -32.88 22.45 -25.31
C LEU A 448 -33.32 21.24 -26.14
N PRO A 449 -32.79 21.08 -27.38
CA PRO A 449 -33.16 19.97 -28.25
C PRO A 449 -32.77 18.59 -27.68
N PHE A 450 -31.90 18.56 -26.67
CA PHE A 450 -31.44 17.36 -25.99
C PHE A 450 -32.32 16.94 -24.81
N HIS A 451 -33.30 17.75 -24.40
CA HIS A 451 -34.15 17.47 -23.25
C HIS A 451 -34.97 16.18 -23.47
N GLY A 452 -34.81 15.21 -22.57
CA GLY A 452 -35.55 13.95 -22.63
C GLY A 452 -35.06 12.91 -23.65
N LEU A 453 -34.02 13.21 -24.46
CA LEU A 453 -33.47 12.27 -25.44
C LEU A 453 -32.72 11.07 -24.81
N GLY A 454 -32.37 11.15 -23.53
CA GLY A 454 -31.68 10.12 -22.76
C GLY A 454 -32.52 9.45 -21.67
N LYS A 455 -33.86 9.54 -21.77
CA LYS A 455 -34.81 9.01 -20.77
C LYS A 455 -34.71 7.49 -20.57
N ASP A 456 -34.29 6.77 -21.60
CA ASP A 456 -34.24 5.30 -21.62
C ASP A 456 -33.13 4.74 -20.71
N MET A 457 -32.23 5.61 -20.25
CA MET A 457 -31.04 5.25 -19.48
C MET A 457 -31.05 5.89 -18.09
N PRO A 458 -30.64 5.16 -17.03
CA PRO A 458 -30.65 5.69 -15.68
C PRO A 458 -29.56 6.76 -15.48
N ALA A 459 -29.77 7.70 -14.55
CA ALA A 459 -28.79 8.78 -14.30
C ALA A 459 -27.39 8.26 -13.95
N ASN A 460 -27.30 7.14 -13.25
CA ASN A 460 -26.02 6.55 -12.88
C ASN A 460 -25.23 6.04 -14.10
N TRP A 461 -25.93 5.55 -15.12
CA TRP A 461 -25.36 5.11 -16.40
C TRP A 461 -24.80 6.30 -17.18
N TRP A 462 -25.58 7.38 -17.33
CA TRP A 462 -25.10 8.60 -17.99
C TRP A 462 -23.87 9.20 -17.32
N LYS A 463 -23.87 9.22 -15.99
CA LYS A 463 -22.70 9.64 -15.22
C LYS A 463 -21.51 8.70 -15.43
N ALA A 464 -21.73 7.38 -15.55
CA ALA A 464 -20.65 6.42 -15.83
C ALA A 464 -20.01 6.69 -17.20
N LEU A 465 -20.84 6.92 -18.22
CA LEU A 465 -20.38 7.31 -19.56
C LEU A 465 -19.58 8.61 -19.49
N ALA A 466 -20.05 9.60 -18.75
CA ALA A 466 -19.34 10.87 -18.55
C ALA A 466 -17.93 10.66 -17.99
N TYR A 467 -17.79 9.83 -16.94
CA TYR A 467 -16.49 9.56 -16.34
C TYR A 467 -15.55 8.80 -17.26
N GLN A 468 -16.09 7.92 -18.11
CA GLN A 468 -15.30 7.26 -19.14
C GLN A 468 -14.79 8.23 -20.21
N LEU A 469 -15.64 9.17 -20.63
CA LEU A 469 -15.24 10.24 -21.54
C LEU A 469 -14.21 11.17 -20.89
N ILE A 470 -14.31 11.43 -19.58
CA ILE A 470 -13.31 12.18 -18.82
C ILE A 470 -11.97 11.42 -18.81
N SER A 471 -11.97 10.11 -18.55
CA SER A 471 -10.74 9.33 -18.46
C SER A 471 -10.00 9.23 -19.79
N GLN A 472 -10.72 9.26 -20.92
CA GLN A 472 -10.16 9.28 -22.27
C GLN A 472 -9.90 10.69 -22.84
N GLY A 473 -10.14 11.75 -22.05
CA GLY A 473 -9.85 13.14 -22.41
C GLY A 473 -10.87 13.81 -23.33
N TYR A 474 -12.04 13.19 -23.59
CA TYR A 474 -13.13 13.81 -24.33
C TYR A 474 -13.88 14.86 -23.50
N LEU A 475 -13.99 14.64 -22.19
CA LEU A 475 -14.54 15.60 -21.24
C LEU A 475 -13.47 16.06 -20.25
N SER A 476 -13.62 17.26 -19.72
CA SER A 476 -12.75 17.82 -18.68
C SER A 476 -13.57 18.35 -17.51
N VAL A 477 -13.01 18.28 -16.31
CA VAL A 477 -13.61 18.84 -15.10
C VAL A 477 -12.81 20.06 -14.69
N HIS A 478 -13.49 21.19 -14.57
CA HIS A 478 -12.92 22.47 -14.16
C HIS A 478 -13.60 22.98 -12.90
N ARG A 479 -12.93 23.87 -12.17
CA ARG A 479 -13.58 24.64 -11.11
C ARG A 479 -14.11 25.93 -11.70
N HIS A 480 -15.36 26.25 -11.42
CA HIS A 480 -15.93 27.54 -11.76
C HIS A 480 -15.92 28.45 -10.54
N PHE A 481 -15.28 29.61 -10.71
CA PHE A 481 -15.31 30.71 -9.76
C PHE A 481 -16.47 31.65 -10.15
N PRO A 482 -17.48 31.84 -9.28
CA PRO A 482 -18.53 32.83 -9.54
C PRO A 482 -17.93 34.23 -9.61
N LEU A 483 -18.40 35.07 -10.56
CA LEU A 483 -17.94 36.45 -10.77
C LEU A 483 -18.15 37.39 -9.55
N GLN A 484 -18.88 36.95 -8.52
CA GLN A 484 -19.15 37.71 -7.28
C GLN A 484 -18.45 37.14 -6.03
N ALA A 485 -17.52 36.18 -6.19
CA ALA A 485 -16.76 35.64 -5.06
C ALA A 485 -15.84 36.74 -4.47
N LYS A 486 -16.02 37.06 -3.18
CA LYS A 486 -15.21 38.07 -2.49
C LYS A 486 -13.95 37.48 -1.85
N THR A 487 -13.84 36.16 -1.81
CA THR A 487 -12.66 35.43 -1.33
C THR A 487 -12.44 34.17 -2.18
N GLU A 488 -11.20 33.65 -2.25
CA GLU A 488 -10.87 32.33 -2.84
C GLU A 488 -11.58 31.15 -2.13
N LEU A 489 -12.34 31.41 -1.07
CA LEU A 489 -13.05 30.46 -0.21
C LEU A 489 -14.53 30.26 -0.58
N ASP A 490 -15.08 31.02 -1.53
CA ASP A 490 -16.46 30.82 -1.99
C ASP A 490 -16.59 29.56 -2.86
N ILE A 491 -17.62 28.77 -2.58
CA ILE A 491 -17.88 27.38 -3.05
C ILE A 491 -17.48 27.17 -4.52
N CYS A 492 -16.35 26.48 -4.73
CA CYS A 492 -15.92 25.99 -6.04
C CYS A 492 -16.87 24.88 -6.50
N SER A 493 -17.87 25.21 -7.32
CA SER A 493 -18.62 24.16 -8.01
C SER A 493 -17.74 23.51 -9.09
N LEU A 494 -17.66 22.17 -9.07
CA LEU A 494 -17.02 21.38 -10.12
C LEU A 494 -17.94 21.40 -11.35
N CYS A 495 -17.44 21.90 -12.46
CA CYS A 495 -18.14 22.02 -13.73
C CYS A 495 -17.52 21.09 -14.75
N THR A 496 -18.36 20.46 -15.57
CA THR A 496 -17.90 19.60 -16.65
C THR A 496 -17.97 20.36 -17.97
N ARG A 497 -16.91 20.26 -18.77
CA ARG A 497 -16.80 20.85 -20.11
C ARG A 497 -16.36 19.79 -21.10
N VAL A 498 -16.60 20.07 -22.38
CA VAL A 498 -16.05 19.26 -23.47
C VAL A 498 -14.58 19.63 -23.64
N GLY A 499 -13.70 18.63 -23.58
CA GLY A 499 -12.26 18.80 -23.77
C GLY A 499 -11.90 18.92 -25.27
N PRO A 500 -10.63 19.22 -25.62
CA PRO A 500 -10.21 19.37 -27.01
C PRO A 500 -10.57 18.16 -27.90
N LYS A 501 -10.30 16.94 -27.40
CA LYS A 501 -10.63 15.68 -28.07
C LYS A 501 -12.15 15.48 -28.22
N GLY A 502 -12.94 15.94 -27.25
CA GLY A 502 -14.40 15.95 -27.32
C GLY A 502 -14.94 16.94 -28.35
N MET A 503 -14.30 18.10 -28.47
CA MET A 503 -14.66 19.09 -29.49
C MET A 503 -14.33 18.57 -30.89
N GLU A 504 -13.18 17.92 -31.08
CA GLU A 504 -12.85 17.22 -32.33
C GLU A 504 -13.91 16.17 -32.68
N PHE A 505 -14.31 15.34 -31.71
CA PHE A 505 -15.38 14.37 -31.91
C PHE A 505 -16.71 15.03 -32.29
N LEU A 506 -17.15 16.06 -31.55
CA LEU A 506 -18.39 16.78 -31.86
C LEU A 506 -18.36 17.43 -33.25
N ASN A 507 -17.23 18.01 -33.66
CA ASN A 507 -17.06 18.62 -34.98
C ASN A 507 -17.06 17.58 -36.12
N SER A 508 -16.71 16.33 -35.82
CA SER A 508 -16.80 15.22 -36.77
C SER A 508 -18.19 14.56 -36.85
N CYS A 509 -19.12 14.95 -35.99
CA CYS A 509 -20.50 14.47 -36.01
C CYS A 509 -21.37 15.31 -36.96
N SER A 510 -22.35 14.65 -37.58
CA SER A 510 -23.46 15.27 -38.30
C SER A 510 -24.79 14.74 -37.72
N PRO A 511 -25.95 15.35 -38.06
CA PRO A 511 -27.24 14.86 -37.59
C PRO A 511 -27.49 13.38 -37.87
N ASP A 512 -26.99 12.88 -39.01
CA ASP A 512 -27.25 11.52 -39.49
C ASP A 512 -26.07 10.55 -39.29
N TYR A 513 -24.93 11.05 -38.82
CA TYR A 513 -23.71 10.24 -38.64
C TYR A 513 -22.90 10.68 -37.43
N GLN A 514 -22.57 9.72 -36.57
CA GLN A 514 -21.59 9.89 -35.51
C GLN A 514 -20.40 8.94 -35.81
N PRO A 515 -19.14 9.41 -35.70
CA PRO A 515 -18.00 8.52 -35.85
C PRO A 515 -18.05 7.44 -34.75
N PRO A 516 -17.71 6.18 -35.07
CA PRO A 516 -17.72 5.10 -34.09
C PRO A 516 -16.84 5.45 -32.89
N LEU A 517 -17.39 5.28 -31.70
CA LEU A 517 -16.68 5.52 -30.45
C LEU A 517 -16.81 4.28 -29.59
N TYR A 518 -15.89 3.34 -29.81
CA TYR A 518 -15.81 2.11 -29.03
C TYR A 518 -15.29 2.42 -27.64
N LEU A 519 -16.14 2.16 -26.66
CA LEU A 519 -15.87 2.34 -25.25
C LEU A 519 -15.97 0.98 -24.54
N ILE A 520 -15.01 0.73 -23.66
CA ILE A 520 -15.02 -0.43 -22.76
C ILE A 520 -16.23 -0.29 -21.83
N LEU A 521 -17.16 -1.24 -21.84
CA LEU A 521 -18.30 -1.22 -20.94
C LEU A 521 -17.83 -1.43 -19.50
N THR A 522 -18.07 -0.44 -18.64
CA THR A 522 -17.97 -0.64 -17.19
C THR A 522 -19.21 -1.39 -16.69
N PRO A 523 -19.18 -2.04 -15.51
CA PRO A 523 -20.35 -2.75 -14.98
C PRO A 523 -21.60 -1.86 -14.87
N GLU A 524 -21.42 -0.54 -14.69
CA GLU A 524 -22.52 0.43 -14.64
C GLU A 524 -23.06 0.80 -16.02
N LEU A 525 -22.36 0.45 -17.10
CA LEU A 525 -22.76 0.67 -18.49
C LEU A 525 -23.45 -0.54 -19.14
N GLU A 526 -23.45 -1.71 -18.49
CA GLU A 526 -24.18 -2.88 -18.94
C GLU A 526 -25.66 -2.79 -18.52
N ILE A 527 -26.59 -2.80 -19.49
CA ILE A 527 -28.04 -2.62 -19.26
C ILE A 527 -28.75 -3.95 -18.95
N ASP A 528 -28.14 -5.10 -19.26
CA ASP A 528 -28.79 -6.40 -19.13
C ASP A 528 -27.97 -7.49 -18.42
N ASN A 529 -28.64 -8.09 -17.45
CA ASN A 529 -28.37 -9.30 -16.67
C ASN A 529 -27.16 -9.45 -15.73
N LYS A 530 -27.53 -9.71 -14.47
CA LYS A 530 -27.04 -10.73 -13.52
C LYS A 530 -26.09 -11.76 -14.15
N SER A 531 -24.87 -11.37 -14.42
CA SER A 531 -23.79 -12.28 -14.77
C SER A 531 -22.89 -12.36 -13.56
N LYS A 532 -23.21 -13.29 -12.64
CA LYS A 532 -22.27 -13.75 -11.62
C LYS A 532 -21.10 -14.42 -12.33
N VAL A 533 -20.12 -13.63 -12.75
CA VAL A 533 -18.82 -14.18 -13.13
C VAL A 533 -18.10 -14.50 -11.83
N ALA A 534 -18.13 -15.78 -11.46
CA ALA A 534 -17.23 -16.31 -10.46
C ALA A 534 -15.81 -16.12 -10.99
N VAL A 535 -15.07 -15.18 -10.40
CA VAL A 535 -13.63 -15.09 -10.60
C VAL A 535 -13.05 -16.39 -10.04
N GLY A 536 -12.77 -17.32 -10.94
CA GLY A 536 -12.03 -18.54 -10.64
C GLY A 536 -10.66 -18.13 -10.12
N TYR A 537 -10.46 -18.26 -8.81
CA TYR A 537 -9.17 -18.10 -8.17
C TYR A 537 -8.24 -19.21 -8.70
N GLY A 538 -7.51 -18.92 -9.78
CA GLY A 538 -6.42 -19.75 -10.27
C GLY A 538 -5.28 -19.72 -9.25
N VAL A 539 -5.36 -20.60 -8.25
CA VAL A 539 -4.27 -20.83 -7.30
C VAL A 539 -3.20 -21.61 -8.05
N VAL A 540 -2.20 -20.89 -8.59
CA VAL A 540 -0.93 -21.51 -8.98
C VAL A 540 -0.12 -21.72 -7.71
N ASN A 541 -0.57 -22.63 -6.84
CA ASN A 541 0.29 -23.16 -5.79
C ASN A 541 1.11 -24.27 -6.45
N GLY A 542 2.42 -24.07 -6.59
CA GLY A 542 3.35 -25.12 -7.04
C GLY A 542 3.56 -26.26 -6.04
N LEU A 543 2.61 -26.48 -5.12
CA LEU A 543 2.61 -27.55 -4.13
C LEU A 543 1.50 -28.53 -4.50
N SER A 544 1.80 -29.83 -4.43
CA SER A 544 0.77 -30.88 -4.53
C SER A 544 -0.24 -30.79 -3.38
N GLN A 545 -1.41 -31.44 -3.51
CA GLN A 545 -2.43 -31.46 -2.43
C GLN A 545 -1.87 -31.98 -1.11
N VAL A 546 -0.99 -32.98 -1.14
CA VAL A 546 -0.37 -33.57 0.06
C VAL A 546 0.67 -32.61 0.65
N GLU A 547 1.39 -31.86 -0.17
CA GLU A 547 2.30 -30.81 0.31
C GLU A 547 1.56 -29.62 0.91
N ASP A 548 0.38 -29.25 0.38
CA ASP A 548 -0.48 -28.21 0.98
C ASP A 548 -0.98 -28.63 2.37
N GLN A 549 -1.31 -29.92 2.55
CA GLN A 549 -1.63 -30.48 3.86
C GLN A 549 -0.43 -30.40 4.82
N LEU A 550 0.78 -30.79 4.38
CA LEU A 550 1.99 -30.66 5.19
C LEU A 550 2.27 -29.20 5.55
N TYR A 551 2.10 -28.26 4.61
CA TYR A 551 2.27 -26.83 4.86
C TYR A 551 1.32 -26.34 5.96
N LYS A 552 0.02 -26.70 5.89
CA LYS A 552 -0.97 -26.33 6.91
C LYS A 552 -0.59 -26.84 8.30
N LEU A 553 -0.16 -28.09 8.42
CA LEU A 553 0.29 -28.66 9.70
C LEU A 553 1.55 -27.96 10.23
N LEU A 554 2.50 -27.63 9.36
CA LEU A 554 3.69 -26.86 9.75
C LEU A 554 3.36 -25.42 10.17
N VAL A 555 2.34 -24.79 9.58
CA VAL A 555 1.84 -23.48 10.02
C VAL A 555 1.30 -23.56 11.45
N GLU A 556 0.57 -24.61 11.80
CA GLU A 556 0.06 -24.83 13.15
C GLU A 556 1.19 -25.08 14.16
N GLU A 557 2.17 -25.91 13.82
CA GLU A 557 3.33 -26.18 14.70
C GLU A 557 4.17 -24.91 14.92
N ARG A 558 4.38 -24.10 13.88
CA ARG A 558 5.01 -22.77 14.02
C ARG A 558 4.20 -21.87 14.96
N ARG A 559 2.87 -21.87 14.87
CA ARG A 559 1.99 -21.07 15.73
C ARG A 559 2.06 -21.51 17.20
N LYS A 560 2.04 -22.82 17.46
CA LYS A 560 2.20 -23.39 18.81
C LYS A 560 3.55 -22.99 19.42
N LEU A 561 4.63 -23.15 18.65
CA LEU A 561 5.97 -22.78 19.09
C LEU A 561 6.09 -21.27 19.38
N ALA A 562 5.51 -20.43 18.53
CA ALA A 562 5.51 -18.97 18.69
C ALA A 562 4.75 -18.55 19.96
N ARG A 563 3.58 -19.15 20.23
CA ARG A 563 2.79 -18.90 21.43
C ARG A 563 3.56 -19.25 22.70
N ASN A 564 4.23 -20.39 22.74
CA ASN A 564 5.03 -20.81 23.89
C ASN A 564 6.17 -19.82 24.22
N HIS A 565 6.66 -19.07 23.23
CA HIS A 565 7.71 -18.07 23.38
C HIS A 565 7.18 -16.63 23.43
N GLY A 566 5.85 -16.41 23.33
CA GLY A 566 5.24 -15.09 23.35
C GLY A 566 5.58 -14.20 22.14
N ILE A 567 5.96 -14.79 21.00
CA ILE A 567 6.40 -14.08 19.79
C ILE A 567 5.41 -14.27 18.63
N ALA A 568 5.53 -13.44 17.59
CA ALA A 568 4.73 -13.57 16.38
C ALA A 568 5.21 -14.76 15.51
N PRO A 569 4.31 -15.57 14.91
CA PRO A 569 4.70 -16.73 14.11
C PRO A 569 5.64 -16.40 12.94
N TYR A 570 5.40 -15.29 12.25
CA TYR A 570 6.24 -14.86 11.11
C TYR A 570 7.66 -14.43 11.52
N ALA A 571 7.88 -14.09 12.79
CA ALA A 571 9.18 -13.70 13.31
C ALA A 571 10.11 -14.91 13.56
N LEU A 572 9.55 -16.12 13.75
CA LEU A 572 10.31 -17.37 13.79
C LEU A 572 10.86 -17.70 12.40
N CYS A 573 9.96 -17.85 11.43
CA CYS A 573 10.29 -18.02 10.03
C CYS A 573 9.09 -17.56 9.18
N GLY A 574 9.35 -16.88 8.06
CA GLY A 574 8.31 -16.38 7.17
C GLY A 574 7.61 -17.50 6.38
N ASP A 575 6.43 -17.20 5.81
CA ASP A 575 5.64 -18.18 5.05
C ASP A 575 6.40 -18.72 3.83
N GLN A 576 7.21 -17.88 3.17
CA GLN A 576 8.06 -18.32 2.06
C GLN A 576 9.12 -19.33 2.50
N THR A 577 9.76 -19.09 3.65
CA THR A 577 10.71 -20.03 4.26
C THR A 577 10.01 -21.32 4.63
N LEU A 578 8.81 -21.24 5.22
CA LEU A 578 8.03 -22.42 5.60
C LEU A 578 7.62 -23.25 4.38
N ARG A 579 7.22 -22.62 3.27
CA ARG A 579 6.99 -23.33 2.00
C ARG A 579 8.25 -23.98 1.45
N GLY A 580 9.40 -23.31 1.58
CA GLY A 580 10.71 -23.89 1.26
C GLY A 580 11.01 -25.14 2.09
N ILE A 581 10.69 -25.10 3.39
CA ILE A 581 10.78 -26.25 4.30
C ILE A 581 9.82 -27.37 3.86
N THR A 582 8.56 -27.06 3.54
CA THR A 582 7.56 -28.03 3.07
C THR A 582 7.99 -28.72 1.78
N SER A 583 8.63 -27.98 0.87
CA SER A 583 9.09 -28.52 -0.42
C SER A 583 10.33 -29.39 -0.24
N LEU A 584 11.33 -28.91 0.49
CA LEU A 584 12.61 -29.61 0.70
C LEU A 584 12.47 -30.78 1.67
N ARG A 585 11.56 -30.71 2.65
CA ARG A 585 11.36 -31.71 3.73
C ARG A 585 12.67 -32.13 4.38
N PRO A 586 13.46 -31.18 4.93
CA PRO A 586 14.82 -31.45 5.38
C PRO A 586 14.84 -32.46 6.54
N SER A 587 15.59 -33.53 6.35
CA SER A 587 15.79 -34.58 7.35
C SER A 587 16.89 -34.25 8.35
N THR A 588 17.75 -33.26 8.09
CA THR A 588 18.88 -32.89 8.97
C THR A 588 19.00 -31.37 9.13
N LEU A 589 19.68 -30.94 10.19
CA LEU A 589 20.00 -29.52 10.41
C LEU A 589 20.79 -28.92 9.24
N ALA A 590 21.72 -29.68 8.66
CA ALA A 590 22.53 -29.23 7.52
C ALA A 590 21.65 -28.95 6.29
N LYS A 591 20.63 -29.78 6.03
CA LYS A 591 19.68 -29.54 4.93
C LYS A 591 18.72 -28.40 5.25
N LEU A 592 18.28 -28.28 6.50
CA LEU A 592 17.45 -27.16 6.95
C LEU A 592 18.17 -25.82 6.78
N ALA A 593 19.49 -25.77 7.00
CA ALA A 593 20.34 -24.59 6.82
C ALA A 593 20.47 -24.12 5.35
N ASN A 594 20.05 -24.94 4.38
CA ASN A 594 20.03 -24.58 2.96
C ASN A 594 18.69 -23.97 2.52
N VAL A 595 17.69 -23.87 3.41
CA VAL A 595 16.42 -23.22 3.10
C VAL A 595 16.56 -21.70 3.25
N ASP A 596 16.17 -20.96 2.22
CA ASP A 596 16.27 -19.49 2.23
C ASP A 596 15.38 -18.87 3.32
N GLY A 597 15.98 -17.99 4.12
CA GLY A 597 15.40 -17.37 5.31
C GLY A 597 15.63 -18.13 6.63
N VAL A 598 16.21 -19.33 6.59
CA VAL A 598 16.69 -20.02 7.79
C VAL A 598 18.04 -19.44 8.21
N ASN A 599 18.05 -18.72 9.33
CA ASN A 599 19.26 -18.11 9.88
C ASN A 599 19.92 -18.97 10.97
N GLN A 600 21.15 -18.62 11.37
CA GLN A 600 21.91 -19.40 12.34
C GLN A 600 21.23 -19.48 13.71
N TYR A 601 20.60 -18.38 14.16
CA TYR A 601 19.89 -18.34 15.44
C TYR A 601 18.69 -19.29 15.44
N PHE A 602 17.92 -19.32 14.35
CA PHE A 602 16.81 -20.24 14.16
C PHE A 602 17.28 -21.69 14.21
N LEU A 603 18.38 -22.03 13.53
CA LEU A 603 18.94 -23.40 13.54
C LEU A 603 19.32 -23.83 14.96
N THR A 604 20.04 -22.98 15.70
CA THR A 604 20.50 -23.31 17.05
C THR A 604 19.35 -23.40 18.05
N LYS A 605 18.33 -22.55 17.94
CA LYS A 605 17.22 -22.49 18.92
C LYS A 605 16.06 -23.43 18.61
N TYR A 606 15.74 -23.62 17.33
CA TYR A 606 14.50 -24.26 16.88
C TYR A 606 14.73 -25.38 15.85
N GLY A 607 15.96 -25.56 15.35
CA GLY A 607 16.25 -26.49 14.26
C GLY A 607 15.87 -27.93 14.59
N ASP A 608 16.22 -28.42 15.78
CA ASP A 608 15.93 -29.81 16.18
C ASP A 608 14.43 -30.09 16.26
N PHE A 609 13.67 -29.14 16.81
CA PHE A 609 12.21 -29.23 16.87
C PHE A 609 11.60 -29.36 15.46
N PHE A 610 12.00 -28.47 14.53
CA PHE A 610 11.48 -28.50 13.17
C PHE A 610 11.86 -29.80 12.45
N VAL A 611 13.11 -30.28 12.54
CA VAL A 611 13.52 -31.53 11.90
C VAL A 611 12.71 -32.72 12.42
N GLN A 612 12.46 -32.81 13.73
CA GLN A 612 11.64 -33.87 14.31
C GLN A 612 10.19 -33.82 13.82
N VAL A 613 9.58 -32.62 13.83
CA VAL A 613 8.21 -32.41 13.34
C VAL A 613 8.09 -32.76 11.86
N ILE A 614 9.02 -32.31 11.02
CA ILE A 614 9.02 -32.59 9.58
C ILE A 614 9.12 -34.09 9.32
N ARG A 615 10.03 -34.80 10.02
CA ARG A 615 10.17 -36.26 9.90
C ARG A 615 8.88 -36.98 10.27
N LYS A 616 8.26 -36.59 11.39
CA LYS A 616 7.00 -37.17 11.87
C LYS A 616 5.87 -36.94 10.87
N LEU A 617 5.62 -35.68 10.49
CA LEU A 617 4.51 -35.32 9.60
C LEU A 617 4.70 -35.87 8.18
N SER A 618 5.93 -35.87 7.66
CA SER A 618 6.20 -36.45 6.34
C SER A 618 5.96 -37.96 6.34
N LYS A 619 6.31 -38.66 7.43
CA LYS A 619 6.01 -40.09 7.58
C LYS A 619 4.49 -40.36 7.66
N GLU A 620 3.75 -39.55 8.41
CA GLU A 620 2.29 -39.66 8.52
C GLU A 620 1.58 -39.41 7.18
N LEU A 621 2.11 -38.50 6.36
CA LEU A 621 1.57 -38.16 5.03
C LEU A 621 2.16 -38.99 3.88
N GLY A 622 3.03 -39.97 4.16
CA GLY A 622 3.66 -40.81 3.13
C GLY A 622 4.61 -40.06 2.19
N LEU A 623 5.17 -38.93 2.61
CA LEU A 623 6.09 -38.10 1.82
C LEU A 623 7.55 -38.50 2.05
N SER A 624 8.34 -38.56 0.97
CA SER A 624 9.79 -38.75 1.07
C SER A 624 10.46 -37.49 1.63
N LEU A 625 11.47 -37.69 2.49
CA LEU A 625 12.30 -36.62 3.00
C LEU A 625 13.33 -36.18 1.96
N ASP A 626 13.84 -34.95 2.12
CA ASP A 626 14.93 -34.40 1.31
C ASP A 626 14.64 -34.33 -0.19
N GLY A 627 13.49 -33.76 -0.54
CA GLY A 627 13.12 -33.48 -1.94
C GLY A 627 14.02 -32.43 -2.59
N GLU A 628 13.79 -32.16 -3.88
CA GLU A 628 14.47 -31.06 -4.57
C GLU A 628 13.88 -29.70 -4.19
N GLN A 629 14.73 -28.68 -4.11
CA GLN A 629 14.30 -27.33 -3.82
C GLN A 629 13.51 -26.78 -5.02
N ILE A 630 12.25 -26.39 -4.83
CA ILE A 630 11.51 -25.61 -5.84
C ILE A 630 12.24 -24.27 -6.01
N ARG A 631 13.01 -24.15 -7.09
CA ARG A 631 13.47 -22.84 -7.56
C ARG A 631 12.23 -22.12 -8.08
N TYR A 632 11.65 -21.25 -7.27
CA TYR A 632 10.66 -20.31 -7.77
C TYR A 632 11.34 -19.47 -8.86
N ILE A 633 11.02 -19.77 -10.11
CA ILE A 633 11.35 -18.93 -11.25
C ILE A 633 10.71 -17.58 -10.91
N ARG A 634 11.55 -16.59 -10.57
CA ARG A 634 11.11 -15.19 -10.66
C ARG A 634 10.54 -15.06 -12.05
N PHE A 635 9.29 -14.63 -12.18
CA PHE A 635 8.79 -14.06 -13.42
C PHE A 635 9.67 -12.85 -13.76
N CYS A 636 10.87 -13.09 -14.30
CA CYS A 636 11.49 -12.19 -15.22
C CYS A 636 10.64 -12.30 -16.46
N CYS A 637 9.89 -11.25 -16.76
CA CYS A 637 9.48 -11.01 -18.14
C CYS A 637 10.77 -10.96 -18.97
N LEU A 638 11.20 -12.11 -19.49
CA LEU A 638 11.86 -12.17 -20.78
C LEU A 638 10.76 -11.90 -21.79
N ILE A 639 10.52 -10.61 -22.04
CA ILE A 639 9.93 -10.16 -23.28
C ILE A 639 10.99 -9.23 -23.86
N SER A 640 11.77 -9.83 -24.75
CA SER A 640 12.56 -9.18 -25.79
C SER A 640 11.72 -8.21 -26.61
#